data_AF-A0A1C2E9Z5-F1
#
_entry.id   AF-A0A1C2E9Z5-F1
#
_cell.length_a   1.000
_cell.length_b   1.000
_cell.length_c   1.000
_cell.angle_alpha   90.00
_cell.angle_beta   90.00
_cell.angle_gamma   90.00
#
_symmetry.space_group_name_H-M   'P 1'
#
loop_
_entity.id
_entity.type
_entity.pdbx_description
1 polymer ?
#
loop_
_entity_poly.entity_id
_entity_poly.type
_entity_poly.pdbx_seq_one_letter_code
_entity_poly.pdbx_strand_id
1 'polypeptide(L)'
;MQLTVFNRDPVTHTIPLEFLDADLEVGIPDSDDIFVGDFLELYVRGTPLGTRRTVTAADKQAAQGNPAFYYSMTIDKASFPSEGESVTFNVDYYVGSGSVKDLSNLPVEVILDREPPGGTPLPYLSFTPEQLDGIAQSDLTDDYLEVRAPLWYGKRIGDVLTPWLGTSETEGVLVTESAVEVTSISETTFARFPKSLLLINGDVPQYFAYQLRDGLGNQSEVARSREIPVSLTRWRYKSKKRFEKSGRASVDNGVGKLVATLLPPLQVPDTVFPDGTLPLAILGADLPVRIPNKVPEFPAGAVIQLYRVAEDGTATELGPQRPITQTESDDGSFVFDLAIPKTDFPATGTTPWALDYSVFDPLSSGEGLSGNLVTVIFDREAPGGASPPDMPLLEFTQEQLSGITLADVVGDGIPVSLPAWYLSAGLDVAQLWLSDTAAEDDAKYLPGTFTLTDASAGKALDVEFLVTDIEPLGNKVLYFAYRLTDKAGNISPRSNPVAIEVLLTEAPTDLEPPVVPDNEAHGVVTQQDAAELVEVEIPNYTNAAEGDRIYVVWGNTKMPPVTLVAADLNPAPPAFLKVIKLPYADVLAEGSGNGKLVTYEVWRGSVLANTSPSTSVNVNLDSPGPGPDPDPGTPWHENLVPLVVVGDSGAGGDNVIPPGDFNKDAVATVPHIGKDGMVIWKPGDRVQVSWDGILIGTPFPITLANEKQDAKITIPAVTVGASTGLKDVFYIVSRDLPPSNQVATAVSEPTPVDVQSPGLLPGDGSLAKAIFPEEDTVQNVINRVNGLDGTPIQIMLKGVSNIAKDDLINLRFVGREGLVDPTAPEISGTELVVIDHKITDQEIALGYYELAVPYNPYLQKICRAGCTVNYSITNKVGTPVEADQKYIRIALGPVGDLFVCPINPTIPADSRSRTVVIPRA
;
A
#
# COMPACT_ATOMS: atom_id res chain seq x y z
N MET A 1 16.28 -24.63 -3.29
CA MET A 1 15.36 -25.54 -2.56
C MET A 1 14.82 -24.78 -1.36
N GLN A 2 13.59 -25.03 -0.89
CA GLN A 2 13.02 -24.26 0.21
C GLN A 2 13.80 -24.50 1.52
N LEU A 3 14.12 -23.43 2.24
CA LEU A 3 14.73 -23.51 3.57
C LEU A 3 13.74 -24.09 4.60
N THR A 4 14.23 -24.55 5.74
CA THR A 4 13.42 -24.99 6.87
C THR A 4 13.68 -24.08 8.06
N VAL A 5 12.63 -23.52 8.65
CA VAL A 5 12.71 -22.83 9.95
C VAL A 5 12.29 -23.83 11.02
N PHE A 6 13.20 -24.17 11.94
CA PHE A 6 12.93 -25.16 12.97
C PHE A 6 11.94 -24.63 14.02
N ASN A 7 11.14 -25.53 14.60
CA ASN A 7 10.10 -25.23 15.60
C ASN A 7 8.95 -24.34 15.10
N ARG A 8 8.88 -24.09 13.79
CA ARG A 8 7.74 -23.48 13.12
C ARG A 8 6.63 -24.51 12.96
N ASP A 9 5.41 -24.15 13.37
CA ASP A 9 4.24 -24.94 13.06
C ASP A 9 4.00 -24.95 11.52
N PRO A 10 3.88 -26.13 10.89
CA PRO A 10 3.72 -26.21 9.44
C PRO A 10 2.36 -25.72 8.93
N VAL A 11 1.34 -25.63 9.79
CA VAL A 11 -0.03 -25.25 9.47
C VAL A 11 -0.31 -23.79 9.83
N THR A 12 0.04 -23.38 11.05
CA THR A 12 -0.23 -22.01 11.53
C THR A 12 0.91 -21.05 11.25
N HIS A 13 2.07 -21.56 10.83
CA HIS A 13 3.28 -20.78 10.52
C HIS A 13 3.87 -20.05 11.74
N THR A 14 3.34 -20.32 12.94
CA THR A 14 3.74 -19.68 14.19
C THR A 14 4.93 -20.38 14.83
N ILE A 15 5.75 -19.61 15.52
CA ILE A 15 6.78 -20.12 16.43
C ILE A 15 6.24 -20.04 17.86
N PRO A 16 6.21 -21.15 18.63
CA PRO A 16 5.82 -21.11 20.04
C PRO A 16 6.75 -20.20 20.87
N LEU A 17 6.20 -19.53 21.89
CA LEU A 17 6.91 -18.52 22.68
C LEU A 17 8.19 -19.07 23.32
N GLU A 18 8.21 -20.33 23.73
CA GLU A 18 9.39 -20.99 24.34
C GLU A 18 10.61 -21.04 23.41
N PHE A 19 10.42 -20.90 22.09
CA PHE A 19 11.48 -20.84 21.10
C PHE A 19 11.86 -19.42 20.69
N LEU A 20 11.18 -18.39 21.20
CA LEU A 20 11.44 -16.98 20.90
C LEU A 20 12.53 -16.35 21.79
N ASP A 21 12.95 -17.04 22.85
CA ASP A 21 14.02 -16.63 23.77
C ASP A 21 15.43 -17.09 23.35
N ALA A 22 15.52 -17.82 22.24
CA ALA A 22 16.75 -18.29 21.62
C ALA A 22 16.82 -17.83 20.16
N ASP A 23 18.02 -17.90 19.56
CA ASP A 23 18.16 -17.67 18.14
C ASP A 23 17.41 -18.75 17.35
N LEU A 24 16.68 -18.35 16.31
CA LEU A 24 15.93 -19.31 15.48
C LEU A 24 16.89 -20.04 14.56
N GLU A 25 16.91 -21.38 14.64
CA GLU A 25 17.66 -22.21 13.71
C GLU A 25 16.95 -22.30 12.36
N VAL A 26 17.72 -22.10 11.30
CA VAL A 26 17.30 -22.21 9.90
C VAL A 26 18.20 -23.21 9.20
N GLY A 27 17.60 -24.22 8.59
CA GLY A 27 18.29 -25.21 7.78
C GLY A 27 18.13 -24.92 6.30
N ILE A 28 19.24 -24.65 5.61
CA ILE A 28 19.26 -24.58 4.15
C ILE A 28 19.67 -25.95 3.62
N PRO A 29 18.83 -26.66 2.84
CA PRO A 29 19.20 -27.94 2.27
C PRO A 29 20.35 -27.80 1.25
N ASP A 30 21.19 -28.82 1.16
CA ASP A 30 22.21 -28.86 0.10
C ASP A 30 21.59 -29.05 -1.29
N SER A 31 22.26 -28.52 -2.31
CA SER A 31 21.89 -28.70 -3.71
C SER A 31 23.11 -28.70 -4.62
N ASP A 32 22.91 -29.15 -5.86
CA ASP A 32 23.97 -29.17 -6.87
C ASP A 32 24.47 -27.77 -7.26
N ASP A 33 23.69 -26.72 -6.94
CA ASP A 33 23.99 -25.31 -7.22
C ASP A 33 24.77 -24.61 -6.09
N ILE A 34 25.01 -25.29 -4.98
CA ILE A 34 25.84 -24.78 -3.87
C ILE A 34 27.23 -25.40 -4.01
N PHE A 35 28.30 -24.61 -4.07
CA PHE A 35 29.66 -25.09 -4.23
C PHE A 35 30.56 -24.78 -3.02
N VAL A 36 31.67 -25.51 -2.90
CA VAL A 36 32.70 -25.20 -1.89
C VAL A 36 33.28 -23.82 -2.16
N GLY A 37 33.23 -22.94 -1.15
CA GLY A 37 33.67 -21.55 -1.25
C GLY A 37 32.52 -20.54 -1.39
N ASP A 38 31.31 -21.00 -1.69
CA ASP A 38 30.14 -20.12 -1.72
C ASP A 38 29.76 -19.65 -0.31
N PHE A 39 29.12 -18.49 -0.23
CA PHE A 39 28.51 -18.00 0.99
C PHE A 39 26.99 -18.16 0.93
N LEU A 40 26.42 -18.54 2.07
CA LEU A 40 25.01 -18.52 2.37
C LEU A 40 24.72 -17.34 3.29
N GLU A 41 23.67 -16.60 3.02
CA GLU A 41 23.22 -15.47 3.84
C GLU A 41 21.69 -15.52 3.92
N LEU A 42 21.11 -15.20 5.08
CA LEU A 42 19.66 -15.17 5.26
C LEU A 42 19.14 -13.74 5.07
N TYR A 43 17.89 -13.56 4.67
CA TYR A 43 17.22 -12.26 4.65
C TYR A 43 15.78 -12.34 5.12
N VAL A 44 15.32 -11.21 5.64
CA VAL A 44 13.92 -10.92 5.86
C VAL A 44 13.63 -9.55 5.27
N ARG A 45 12.58 -9.43 4.45
CA ARG A 45 12.15 -8.17 3.81
C ARG A 45 13.31 -7.44 3.09
N GLY A 46 14.19 -8.18 2.43
CA GLY A 46 15.35 -7.64 1.71
C GLY A 46 16.53 -7.19 2.58
N THR A 47 16.45 -7.37 3.91
CA THR A 47 17.55 -7.06 4.84
C THR A 47 18.29 -8.33 5.24
N PRO A 48 19.62 -8.39 5.09
CA PRO A 48 20.39 -9.55 5.54
C PRO A 48 20.30 -9.73 7.06
N LEU A 49 20.09 -10.97 7.48
CA LEU A 49 19.98 -11.41 8.87
C LEU A 49 21.09 -12.40 9.20
N GLY A 50 21.76 -12.15 10.33
CA GLY A 50 22.84 -13.00 10.81
C GLY A 50 24.15 -12.85 10.03
N THR A 51 25.06 -13.79 10.26
CA THR A 51 26.40 -13.77 9.64
C THR A 51 26.42 -14.69 8.43
N ARG A 52 27.13 -14.28 7.37
CA ARG A 52 27.38 -15.14 6.20
C ARG A 52 28.07 -16.43 6.63
N ARG A 53 27.57 -17.57 6.15
CA ARG A 53 28.19 -18.88 6.33
C ARG A 53 28.90 -19.27 5.03
N THR A 54 30.21 -19.52 5.08
CA THR A 54 30.94 -20.08 3.93
C THR A 54 30.81 -21.59 3.90
N VAL A 55 30.52 -22.15 2.72
CA VAL A 55 30.42 -23.57 2.46
C VAL A 55 31.82 -24.17 2.35
N THR A 56 32.12 -25.15 3.20
CA THR A 56 33.42 -25.81 3.26
C THR A 56 33.41 -27.17 2.56
N ALA A 57 34.60 -27.69 2.25
CA ALA A 57 34.73 -29.05 1.72
C ALA A 57 34.20 -30.13 2.70
N ALA A 58 34.28 -29.86 4.01
CA ALA A 58 33.74 -30.75 5.04
C ALA A 58 32.20 -30.75 5.01
N ASP A 59 31.56 -29.61 4.77
CA ASP A 59 30.09 -29.54 4.65
C ASP A 59 29.62 -30.37 3.46
N LYS A 60 30.25 -30.22 2.29
CA LYS A 60 29.90 -31.02 1.10
C LYS A 60 30.13 -32.52 1.30
N GLN A 61 31.17 -32.89 2.03
CA GLN A 61 31.40 -34.29 2.38
C GLN A 61 30.33 -34.83 3.34
N ALA A 62 29.82 -34.02 4.27
CA ALA A 62 28.75 -34.39 5.18
C ALA A 62 27.36 -34.44 4.51
N ALA A 63 27.15 -33.63 3.47
CA ALA A 63 25.94 -33.63 2.65
C ALA A 63 25.83 -34.83 1.71
N GLN A 64 26.97 -35.37 1.26
CA GLN A 64 27.03 -36.40 0.24
C GLN A 64 26.24 -37.67 0.62
N GLY A 65 25.12 -37.90 -0.07
CA GLY A 65 24.26 -39.06 0.17
C GLY A 65 23.38 -38.97 1.43
N ASN A 66 23.35 -37.82 2.11
CA ASN A 66 22.51 -37.57 3.27
C ASN A 66 21.42 -36.55 2.94
N PRO A 67 20.20 -36.98 2.57
CA PRO A 67 19.10 -36.06 2.24
C PRO A 67 18.57 -35.27 3.45
N ALA A 68 18.98 -35.62 4.67
CA ALA A 68 18.65 -34.87 5.89
C ALA A 68 19.72 -33.83 6.26
N PHE A 69 20.78 -33.67 5.46
CA PHE A 69 21.79 -32.66 5.71
C PHE A 69 21.26 -31.26 5.38
N TYR A 70 21.60 -30.30 6.24
CA TYR A 70 21.32 -28.89 6.02
C TYR A 70 22.48 -28.03 6.55
N TYR A 71 22.67 -26.88 5.92
CA TYR A 71 23.52 -25.82 6.43
C TYR A 71 22.74 -25.09 7.54
N SER A 72 23.10 -25.38 8.79
CA SER A 72 22.52 -24.71 9.96
C SER A 72 22.97 -23.25 10.03
N MET A 73 22.02 -22.35 10.08
CA MET A 73 22.20 -20.91 10.26
C MET A 73 21.26 -20.44 11.37
N THR A 74 21.54 -19.29 11.97
CA THR A 74 20.72 -18.76 13.04
C THR A 74 20.26 -17.33 12.73
N ILE A 75 19.02 -17.04 13.08
CA ILE A 75 18.47 -15.68 13.12
C ILE A 75 18.57 -15.19 14.57
N ASP A 76 19.35 -14.14 14.79
CA ASP A 76 19.56 -13.57 16.13
C ASP A 76 18.23 -13.06 16.69
N LYS A 77 17.90 -13.50 17.92
CA LYS A 77 16.67 -13.10 18.60
C LYS A 77 16.52 -11.59 18.80
N ALA A 78 17.63 -10.86 18.87
CA ALA A 78 17.65 -9.39 18.98
C ALA A 78 17.16 -8.69 17.70
N SER A 79 17.03 -9.44 16.59
CA SER A 79 16.47 -8.94 15.34
C SER A 79 14.94 -8.96 15.31
N PHE A 80 14.30 -9.58 16.30
CA PHE A 80 12.84 -9.59 16.43
C PHE A 80 12.35 -8.35 17.20
N PRO A 81 11.21 -7.75 16.82
CA PRO A 81 10.62 -6.63 17.55
C PRO A 81 10.31 -7.00 19.01
N SER A 82 10.32 -6.00 19.89
CA SER A 82 10.07 -6.16 21.34
C SER A 82 8.62 -6.59 21.65
N GLU A 83 8.38 -7.04 22.88
CA GLU A 83 7.09 -7.53 23.39
C GLU A 83 5.85 -6.72 22.93
N GLY A 84 4.77 -7.42 22.59
CA GLY A 84 3.43 -6.84 22.40
C GLY A 84 2.91 -6.71 20.98
N GLU A 85 3.72 -6.97 19.94
CA GLU A 85 3.25 -7.01 18.55
C GLU A 85 3.53 -8.38 17.92
N SER A 86 2.49 -9.06 17.44
CA SER A 86 2.66 -10.27 16.63
C SER A 86 3.19 -9.89 15.26
N VAL A 87 4.31 -10.49 14.84
CA VAL A 87 5.03 -10.07 13.64
C VAL A 87 5.16 -11.20 12.64
N THR A 88 4.62 -10.96 11.45
CA THR A 88 4.74 -11.83 10.29
C THR A 88 5.87 -11.36 9.38
N PHE A 89 6.77 -12.27 9.01
CA PHE A 89 7.82 -11.99 8.05
C PHE A 89 8.24 -13.22 7.23
N ASN A 90 8.81 -12.99 6.06
CA ASN A 90 9.28 -14.03 5.16
C ASN A 90 10.80 -14.18 5.26
N VAL A 91 11.28 -15.39 5.52
CA VAL A 91 12.71 -15.74 5.53
C VAL A 91 13.09 -16.37 4.20
N ASP A 92 14.18 -15.91 3.60
CA ASP A 92 14.78 -16.47 2.38
C ASP A 92 16.33 -16.47 2.48
N TYR A 93 17.05 -17.06 1.51
CA TYR A 93 18.51 -17.14 1.48
C TYR A 93 19.13 -16.95 0.06
N TYR A 94 20.33 -16.35 -0.01
CA TYR A 94 21.13 -16.22 -1.24
C TYR A 94 22.24 -17.25 -1.13
N VAL A 95 22.57 -17.82 -2.27
CA VAL A 95 23.84 -18.49 -2.50
C VAL A 95 24.69 -17.56 -3.34
N GLY A 96 25.95 -17.37 -3.01
CA GLY A 96 26.80 -16.47 -3.79
C GLY A 96 28.28 -16.79 -3.72
N SER A 97 29.01 -16.34 -4.74
CA SER A 97 30.47 -16.45 -4.82
C SER A 97 31.05 -15.07 -5.11
N GLY A 98 31.83 -14.52 -4.16
CA GLY A 98 32.36 -13.17 -4.28
C GLY A 98 31.27 -12.08 -4.28
N SER A 99 31.04 -11.45 -5.44
CA SER A 99 30.07 -10.35 -5.61
C SER A 99 28.73 -10.78 -6.23
N VAL A 100 28.66 -12.00 -6.76
CA VAL A 100 27.45 -12.55 -7.42
C VAL A 100 26.63 -13.30 -6.38
N LYS A 101 25.30 -13.12 -6.40
CA LYS A 101 24.36 -13.75 -5.47
C LYS A 101 23.06 -14.12 -6.19
N ASP A 102 22.55 -15.32 -5.93
CA ASP A 102 21.32 -15.88 -6.49
C ASP A 102 20.34 -16.22 -5.37
N LEU A 103 19.12 -15.70 -5.46
CA LEU A 103 18.09 -15.85 -4.41
C LEU A 103 17.40 -17.20 -4.57
N SER A 104 17.02 -17.84 -3.47
CA SER A 104 16.27 -19.09 -3.56
C SER A 104 14.87 -18.92 -4.17
N ASN A 105 14.24 -17.74 -4.02
CA ASN A 105 12.88 -17.40 -4.44
C ASN A 105 11.79 -18.32 -3.85
N LEU A 106 12.10 -19.00 -2.75
CA LEU A 106 11.19 -19.88 -2.02
C LEU A 106 11.11 -19.43 -0.56
N PRO A 107 10.59 -18.22 -0.29
CA PRO A 107 10.52 -17.71 1.07
C PRO A 107 9.61 -18.58 1.96
N VAL A 108 9.95 -18.65 3.24
CA VAL A 108 9.12 -19.27 4.27
C VAL A 108 8.56 -18.18 5.17
N GLU A 109 7.23 -18.09 5.25
CA GLU A 109 6.55 -17.19 6.17
C GLU A 109 6.72 -17.66 7.61
N VAL A 110 7.09 -16.77 8.51
CA VAL A 110 7.25 -17.02 9.94
C VAL A 110 6.40 -15.99 10.69
N ILE A 111 5.57 -16.48 11.60
CA ILE A 111 4.74 -15.66 12.49
C ILE A 111 5.31 -15.78 13.90
N LEU A 112 5.75 -14.66 14.47
CA LEU A 112 6.09 -14.58 15.89
C LEU A 112 4.87 -14.04 16.62
N ASP A 113 4.08 -14.92 17.22
CA ASP A 113 2.92 -14.52 18.00
C ASP A 113 3.33 -14.29 19.44
N ARG A 114 3.30 -13.03 19.87
CA ARG A 114 3.67 -12.59 21.23
C ARG A 114 2.50 -11.91 21.94
N GLU A 115 1.30 -11.98 21.36
CA GLU A 115 0.12 -11.32 21.91
C GLU A 115 -0.57 -12.24 22.93
N PRO A 116 -0.71 -11.83 24.20
CA PRO A 116 -1.40 -12.63 25.18
C PRO A 116 -2.92 -12.69 24.91
N PRO A 117 -3.57 -13.83 25.21
CA PRO A 117 -5.01 -13.96 25.02
C PRO A 117 -5.77 -13.03 25.96
N GLY A 118 -6.89 -12.49 25.46
CA GLY A 118 -7.86 -11.70 26.20
C GLY A 118 -7.67 -10.19 26.15
N GLY A 119 -6.59 -9.70 25.55
CA GLY A 119 -6.30 -8.27 25.43
C GLY A 119 -5.94 -7.60 26.76
N THR A 120 -5.54 -6.33 26.71
CA THR A 120 -5.07 -5.59 27.88
C THR A 120 -5.91 -4.30 28.04
N PRO A 121 -6.72 -4.14 29.11
CA PRO A 121 -6.86 -5.00 30.29
C PRO A 121 -7.89 -6.14 30.16
N LEU A 122 -7.66 -7.24 30.88
CA LEU A 122 -8.62 -8.35 31.00
C LEU A 122 -9.85 -7.96 31.84
N PRO A 123 -11.04 -8.47 31.50
CA PRO A 123 -12.27 -8.20 32.25
C PRO A 123 -12.29 -8.92 33.61
N TYR A 124 -13.16 -8.49 34.52
CA TYR A 124 -13.39 -9.14 35.81
C TYR A 124 -14.10 -10.49 35.65
N LEU A 125 -13.88 -11.41 36.60
CA LEU A 125 -14.73 -12.60 36.72
C LEU A 125 -16.20 -12.21 36.97
N SER A 126 -17.11 -12.96 36.35
CA SER A 126 -18.56 -12.78 36.45
C SER A 126 -19.12 -13.56 37.64
N PHE A 127 -19.32 -12.87 38.74
CA PHE A 127 -19.94 -13.40 39.96
C PHE A 127 -21.46 -13.24 39.92
N THR A 128 -22.17 -14.17 40.54
CA THR A 128 -23.61 -14.01 40.82
C THR A 128 -23.83 -12.94 41.91
N PRO A 129 -24.99 -12.28 41.96
CA PRO A 129 -25.32 -11.32 43.01
C PRO A 129 -25.18 -11.88 44.42
N GLU A 130 -25.56 -13.15 44.62
CA GLU A 130 -25.41 -13.83 45.92
C GLU A 130 -23.94 -13.98 46.32
N GLN A 131 -23.07 -14.27 45.36
CA GLN A 131 -21.62 -14.34 45.59
C GLN A 131 -21.02 -12.94 45.84
N LEU A 132 -21.48 -11.90 45.12
CA LEU A 132 -21.02 -10.52 45.31
C LEU A 132 -21.40 -9.95 46.69
N ASP A 133 -22.59 -10.28 47.20
CA ASP A 133 -23.04 -9.94 48.55
C ASP A 133 -22.28 -10.73 49.65
N GLY A 134 -21.58 -11.78 49.25
CA GLY A 134 -20.58 -12.48 50.05
C GLY A 134 -20.61 -13.99 49.84
N ILE A 135 -19.43 -14.57 49.65
CA ILE A 135 -19.24 -16.00 49.43
C ILE A 135 -19.41 -16.77 50.74
N ALA A 136 -20.40 -17.65 50.77
CA ALA A 136 -20.71 -18.55 51.86
C ALA A 136 -20.58 -20.01 51.44
N GLN A 137 -20.66 -20.91 52.42
CA GLN A 137 -20.58 -22.35 52.17
C GLN A 137 -21.66 -22.86 51.18
N SER A 138 -22.77 -22.15 51.02
CA SER A 138 -23.83 -22.49 50.06
C SER A 138 -23.44 -22.26 48.60
N ASP A 139 -22.41 -21.48 48.34
CA ASP A 139 -22.02 -21.03 46.99
C ASP A 139 -20.90 -21.91 46.42
N LEU A 140 -20.46 -22.91 47.20
CA LEU A 140 -19.47 -23.90 46.81
C LEU A 140 -20.16 -25.11 46.17
N THR A 141 -19.67 -25.50 45.00
CA THR A 141 -20.05 -26.74 44.30
C THR A 141 -18.84 -27.67 44.29
N ASP A 142 -19.01 -28.91 44.78
CA ASP A 142 -17.94 -29.92 44.85
C ASP A 142 -16.63 -29.43 45.52
N ASP A 143 -16.74 -28.65 46.59
CA ASP A 143 -15.63 -27.99 47.34
C ASP A 143 -14.86 -26.91 46.55
N TYR A 144 -15.42 -26.40 45.45
CA TYR A 144 -14.92 -25.24 44.72
C TYR A 144 -15.96 -24.12 44.69
N LEU A 145 -15.50 -22.87 44.71
CA LEU A 145 -16.29 -21.76 44.19
C LEU A 145 -16.08 -21.70 42.68
N GLU A 146 -17.15 -21.93 41.91
CA GLU A 146 -17.12 -21.76 40.45
C GLU A 146 -17.60 -20.35 40.10
N VAL A 147 -16.80 -19.66 39.30
CA VAL A 147 -17.10 -18.30 38.84
C VAL A 147 -16.94 -18.23 37.33
N ARG A 148 -17.91 -17.66 36.63
CA ARG A 148 -17.88 -17.59 35.17
C ARG A 148 -16.77 -16.63 34.73
N ALA A 149 -15.90 -17.08 33.84
CA ALA A 149 -15.00 -16.19 33.12
C ALA A 149 -15.75 -15.57 31.92
N PRO A 150 -15.69 -14.24 31.72
CA PRO A 150 -16.21 -13.61 30.50
C PRO A 150 -15.57 -14.20 29.24
N LEU A 151 -16.22 -14.07 28.09
CA LEU A 151 -15.55 -14.32 26.81
C LEU A 151 -14.38 -13.34 26.65
N TRP A 152 -13.25 -13.83 26.12
CA TRP A 152 -12.04 -13.03 25.96
C TRP A 152 -11.56 -13.06 24.52
N TYR A 153 -10.91 -11.96 24.10
CA TYR A 153 -10.33 -11.81 22.77
C TYR A 153 -9.31 -12.92 22.48
N GLY A 154 -9.39 -13.54 21.30
CA GLY A 154 -8.43 -14.57 20.90
C GLY A 154 -8.63 -15.95 21.56
N LYS A 155 -9.77 -16.22 22.23
CA LYS A 155 -10.05 -17.52 22.84
C LYS A 155 -9.95 -18.67 21.82
N ARG A 156 -9.06 -19.63 22.09
CA ARG A 156 -8.84 -20.82 21.25
C ARG A 156 -8.87 -22.10 22.10
N ILE A 157 -9.06 -23.24 21.43
CA ILE A 157 -8.86 -24.55 22.06
C ILE A 157 -7.38 -24.66 22.44
N GLY A 158 -7.10 -25.08 23.67
CA GLY A 158 -5.75 -25.15 24.23
C GLY A 158 -5.35 -23.95 25.10
N ASP A 159 -6.12 -22.86 25.10
CA ASP A 159 -5.91 -21.76 26.05
C ASP A 159 -6.14 -22.24 27.48
N VAL A 160 -5.39 -21.72 28.44
CA VAL A 160 -5.47 -22.07 29.86
C VAL A 160 -5.86 -20.86 30.68
N LEU A 161 -6.98 -20.98 31.40
CA LEU A 161 -7.37 -20.03 32.43
C LEU A 161 -6.82 -20.50 33.78
N THR A 162 -6.03 -19.66 34.45
CA THR A 162 -5.53 -19.91 35.80
C THR A 162 -6.18 -18.95 36.79
N PRO A 163 -6.98 -19.43 37.75
CA PRO A 163 -7.58 -18.57 38.77
C PRO A 163 -6.52 -17.91 39.63
N TRP A 164 -6.76 -16.68 40.10
CA TRP A 164 -5.88 -15.95 40.99
C TRP A 164 -6.66 -15.51 42.24
N LEU A 165 -6.12 -15.78 43.42
CA LEU A 165 -6.75 -15.48 44.70
C LEU A 165 -5.80 -14.68 45.59
N GLY A 166 -6.26 -13.53 46.07
CA GLY A 166 -5.48 -12.60 46.89
C GLY A 166 -6.14 -12.23 48.22
N THR A 167 -5.31 -11.75 49.13
CA THR A 167 -5.74 -11.11 50.40
C THR A 167 -5.72 -9.58 50.29
N SER A 168 -5.17 -9.05 49.20
CA SER A 168 -5.28 -7.65 48.80
C SER A 168 -5.33 -7.56 47.27
N GLU A 169 -5.55 -6.37 46.72
CA GLU A 169 -5.64 -6.14 45.28
C GLU A 169 -4.38 -6.59 44.51
N THR A 170 -3.20 -6.50 45.14
CA THR A 170 -1.90 -6.78 44.52
C THR A 170 -1.17 -8.00 45.11
N GLU A 171 -1.59 -8.50 46.28
CA GLU A 171 -0.97 -9.68 46.92
C GLU A 171 -1.89 -10.89 46.82
N GLY A 172 -1.48 -11.87 46.02
CA GLY A 172 -2.22 -13.12 45.82
C GLY A 172 -1.42 -14.17 45.07
N VAL A 173 -2.05 -15.33 44.87
CA VAL A 173 -1.41 -16.53 44.31
C VAL A 173 -2.27 -17.07 43.17
N LEU A 174 -1.61 -17.46 42.08
CA LEU A 174 -2.22 -18.25 41.01
C LEU A 174 -2.51 -19.67 41.51
N VAL A 175 -3.77 -20.07 41.40
CA VAL A 175 -4.24 -21.40 41.77
C VAL A 175 -4.00 -22.36 40.61
N THR A 176 -2.74 -22.72 40.40
CA THR A 176 -2.31 -23.56 39.26
C THR A 176 -2.93 -24.95 39.26
N GLU A 177 -3.25 -25.49 40.45
CA GLU A 177 -3.98 -26.77 40.59
C GLU A 177 -5.43 -26.71 40.08
N SER A 178 -5.97 -25.50 39.88
CA SER A 178 -7.31 -25.25 39.33
C SER A 178 -7.28 -24.59 37.96
N ALA A 179 -6.13 -24.68 37.26
CA ALA A 179 -6.03 -24.22 35.88
C ALA A 179 -6.97 -25.03 34.97
N VAL A 180 -7.69 -24.34 34.09
CA VAL A 180 -8.69 -24.93 33.19
C VAL A 180 -8.26 -24.69 31.75
N GLU A 181 -8.00 -25.77 31.02
CA GLU A 181 -7.75 -25.74 29.59
C GLU A 181 -9.07 -25.65 28.82
N VAL A 182 -9.13 -24.77 27.83
CA VAL A 182 -10.27 -24.58 26.94
C VAL A 182 -10.30 -25.75 25.96
N THR A 183 -11.33 -26.59 26.11
CA THR A 183 -11.55 -27.76 25.25
C THR A 183 -12.60 -27.50 24.16
N SER A 184 -13.41 -26.44 24.33
CA SER A 184 -14.39 -25.96 23.35
C SER A 184 -14.49 -24.44 23.40
N ILE A 185 -14.54 -23.81 22.24
CA ILE A 185 -14.66 -22.34 22.13
C ILE A 185 -16.06 -21.84 22.52
N SER A 186 -17.11 -22.64 22.26
CA SER A 186 -18.51 -22.28 22.49
C SER A 186 -18.97 -22.50 23.93
N GLU A 187 -18.21 -23.27 24.72
CA GLU A 187 -18.54 -23.52 26.12
C GLU A 187 -18.03 -22.40 27.03
N THR A 188 -18.82 -22.08 28.06
CA THR A 188 -18.44 -21.13 29.10
C THR A 188 -17.31 -21.71 29.94
N THR A 189 -16.24 -20.94 30.13
CA THR A 189 -15.11 -21.33 30.98
C THR A 189 -15.35 -20.84 32.41
N PHE A 190 -15.12 -21.70 33.39
CA PHE A 190 -15.29 -21.37 34.81
C PHE A 190 -13.94 -21.33 35.53
N ALA A 191 -13.67 -20.25 36.25
CA ALA A 191 -12.60 -20.18 37.23
C ALA A 191 -13.02 -20.92 38.50
N ARG A 192 -12.16 -21.82 38.99
CA ARG A 192 -12.44 -22.66 40.16
C ARG A 192 -11.54 -22.28 41.32
N PHE A 193 -12.12 -21.87 42.44
CA PHE A 193 -11.36 -21.54 43.66
C PHE A 193 -11.58 -22.61 44.72
N PRO A 194 -10.53 -23.38 45.11
CA PRO A 194 -10.62 -24.40 46.13
C PRO A 194 -11.05 -23.83 47.49
N LYS A 195 -12.02 -24.48 48.13
CA LYS A 195 -12.46 -24.15 49.49
C LYS A 195 -11.32 -24.15 50.51
N SER A 196 -10.33 -25.02 50.35
CA SER A 196 -9.15 -25.09 51.21
C SER A 196 -8.37 -23.75 51.21
N LEU A 197 -8.19 -23.15 50.04
CA LEU A 197 -7.51 -21.86 49.88
C LEU A 197 -8.35 -20.70 50.40
N LEU A 198 -9.66 -20.72 50.13
CA LEU A 198 -10.60 -19.73 50.67
C LEU A 198 -10.61 -19.74 52.21
N LEU A 199 -10.52 -20.92 52.83
CA LEU A 199 -10.45 -21.08 54.30
C LEU A 199 -9.11 -20.64 54.88
N ILE A 200 -8.00 -20.79 54.16
CA ILE A 200 -6.66 -20.37 54.60
C ILE A 200 -6.59 -18.84 54.71
N ASN A 201 -7.19 -18.13 53.76
CA ASN A 201 -7.28 -16.66 53.78
C ASN A 201 -8.23 -16.14 54.88
N GLY A 202 -9.14 -17.00 55.37
CA GLY A 202 -10.04 -16.71 56.48
C GLY A 202 -11.33 -15.99 56.09
N ASP A 203 -12.20 -15.78 57.08
CA ASP A 203 -13.50 -15.09 56.92
C ASP A 203 -13.31 -13.56 56.87
N VAL A 204 -12.61 -13.09 55.84
CA VAL A 204 -12.33 -11.69 55.53
C VAL A 204 -12.62 -11.43 54.04
N PRO A 205 -12.71 -10.17 53.59
CA PRO A 205 -12.74 -9.88 52.16
C PRO A 205 -11.52 -10.46 51.44
N GLN A 206 -11.75 -11.11 50.29
CA GLN A 206 -10.72 -11.72 49.45
C GLN A 206 -10.83 -11.20 48.01
N TYR A 207 -9.73 -11.24 47.28
CA TYR A 207 -9.61 -10.65 45.94
C TYR A 207 -9.53 -11.76 44.89
N PHE A 208 -10.41 -11.71 43.90
CA PHE A 208 -10.54 -12.76 42.88
C PHE A 208 -10.20 -12.23 41.50
N ALA A 209 -9.30 -12.91 40.80
CA ALA A 209 -8.92 -12.62 39.42
C ALA A 209 -8.59 -13.91 38.67
N TYR A 210 -8.02 -13.78 37.48
CA TYR A 210 -7.50 -14.88 36.69
C TYR A 210 -6.39 -14.39 35.77
N GLN A 211 -5.61 -15.32 35.25
CA GLN A 211 -4.62 -15.10 34.21
C GLN A 211 -4.91 -16.06 33.07
N LEU A 212 -4.72 -15.62 31.84
CA LEU A 212 -4.85 -16.44 30.66
C LEU A 212 -3.47 -16.78 30.11
N ARG A 213 -3.36 -17.98 29.54
CA ARG A 213 -2.21 -18.40 28.73
C ARG A 213 -2.71 -19.04 27.46
N ASP A 214 -2.22 -18.66 26.30
CA ASP A 214 -2.65 -19.30 25.06
C ASP A 214 -1.94 -20.65 24.82
N GLY A 215 -2.34 -21.34 23.77
CA GLY A 215 -1.68 -22.58 23.32
C GLY A 215 -0.23 -22.41 22.82
N LEU A 216 0.24 -21.18 22.62
CA LEU A 216 1.60 -20.85 22.18
C LEU A 216 2.52 -20.45 23.35
N GLY A 217 1.96 -20.29 24.56
CA GLY A 217 2.66 -19.97 25.79
C GLY A 217 2.59 -18.49 26.22
N ASN A 218 1.95 -17.61 25.44
CA ASN A 218 1.80 -16.19 25.79
C ASN A 218 0.91 -16.03 27.01
N GLN A 219 1.41 -15.31 28.01
CA GLN A 219 0.71 -15.08 29.27
C GLN A 219 0.18 -13.66 29.34
N SER A 220 -1.10 -13.52 29.67
CA SER A 220 -1.68 -12.23 29.98
C SER A 220 -1.15 -11.70 31.31
N GLU A 221 -1.32 -10.40 31.54
CA GLU A 221 -1.30 -9.88 32.91
C GLU A 221 -2.40 -10.55 33.75
N VAL A 222 -2.28 -10.49 35.08
CA VAL A 222 -3.39 -10.91 35.94
C VAL A 222 -4.54 -9.92 35.75
N ALA A 223 -5.75 -10.43 35.52
CA ALA A 223 -6.95 -9.62 35.43
C ALA A 223 -7.12 -8.76 36.69
N ARG A 224 -7.82 -7.64 36.56
CA ARG A 224 -8.12 -6.82 37.74
C ARG A 224 -8.88 -7.67 38.78
N SER A 225 -8.47 -7.55 40.03
CA SER A 225 -9.02 -8.37 41.10
C SER A 225 -10.26 -7.71 41.70
N ARG A 226 -11.27 -8.53 42.01
CA ARG A 226 -12.53 -8.10 42.62
C ARG A 226 -12.56 -8.49 44.09
N GLU A 227 -12.71 -7.51 44.97
CA GLU A 227 -12.87 -7.75 46.41
C GLU A 227 -14.28 -8.27 46.70
N ILE A 228 -14.37 -9.41 47.39
CA ILE A 228 -15.65 -10.02 47.79
C ILE A 228 -15.55 -10.49 49.23
N PRO A 229 -16.54 -10.18 50.10
CA PRO A 229 -16.60 -10.72 51.45
C PRO A 229 -16.68 -12.25 51.42
N VAL A 230 -15.80 -12.95 52.14
CA VAL A 230 -15.87 -14.42 52.28
C VAL A 230 -16.19 -14.79 53.73
N SER A 231 -17.19 -15.65 53.96
CA SER A 231 -17.46 -16.23 55.27
C SER A 231 -17.87 -17.69 55.14
N LEU A 232 -16.89 -18.58 55.27
CA LEU A 232 -17.06 -20.03 55.14
C LEU A 232 -17.21 -20.73 56.50
N THR A 233 -16.82 -20.08 57.60
CA THR A 233 -16.89 -20.67 58.96
C THR A 233 -18.13 -20.26 59.76
N ARG A 234 -18.87 -19.23 59.32
CA ARG A 234 -20.15 -18.82 59.92
C ARG A 234 -21.33 -19.27 59.06
N TRP A 235 -22.27 -19.98 59.67
CA TRP A 235 -23.45 -20.50 58.97
C TRP A 235 -24.42 -19.36 58.61
N ARG A 236 -24.62 -19.06 57.32
CA ARG A 236 -25.77 -18.24 56.86
C ARG A 236 -27.05 -19.03 57.11
N TYR A 237 -27.88 -18.59 58.06
CA TYR A 237 -29.22 -19.14 58.25
C TYR A 237 -30.09 -18.69 57.07
N LYS A 238 -30.46 -19.62 56.17
CA LYS A 238 -31.50 -19.36 55.16
C LYS A 238 -32.76 -18.90 55.88
N SER A 239 -33.13 -17.63 55.76
CA SER A 239 -34.41 -17.11 56.26
C SER A 239 -35.53 -17.71 55.41
N LYS A 240 -35.98 -18.91 55.78
CA LYS A 240 -37.25 -19.44 55.30
C LYS A 240 -38.35 -18.51 55.78
N LYS A 241 -39.01 -17.83 54.83
CA LYS A 241 -40.38 -17.35 55.01
C LYS A 241 -41.23 -18.55 55.50
N ARG A 242 -41.61 -18.54 56.78
CA ARG A 242 -42.74 -19.34 57.28
C ARG A 242 -43.50 -18.58 58.35
N PHE A 243 -44.67 -18.13 57.95
CA PHE A 243 -45.84 -17.91 58.79
C PHE A 243 -46.00 -19.05 59.81
N GLU A 244 -46.00 -18.76 61.12
CA GLU A 244 -47.18 -18.83 62.00
C GLU A 244 -46.82 -18.78 63.51
N LYS A 245 -47.47 -17.82 64.19
CA LYS A 245 -48.07 -17.87 65.53
C LYS A 245 -47.52 -18.85 66.59
N SER A 246 -46.97 -18.29 67.66
CA SER A 246 -47.31 -18.56 69.08
C SER A 246 -46.49 -17.56 69.92
N GLY A 247 -46.98 -16.87 70.95
CA GLY A 247 -47.89 -17.30 71.99
C GLY A 247 -47.11 -17.64 73.26
N ARG A 248 -46.86 -16.61 74.09
CA ARG A 248 -46.52 -16.59 75.53
C ARG A 248 -45.04 -16.67 76.01
N ALA A 249 -44.67 -15.51 76.58
CA ALA A 249 -44.20 -15.28 77.96
C ALA A 249 -42.75 -15.59 78.33
N SER A 250 -41.97 -14.52 78.47
CA SER A 250 -41.00 -14.37 79.56
C SER A 250 -41.23 -13.01 80.23
N VAL A 251 -41.36 -13.06 81.55
CA VAL A 251 -41.48 -11.97 82.55
C VAL A 251 -40.12 -12.05 83.28
N ASP A 252 -39.29 -11.04 83.47
CA ASP A 252 -39.42 -9.75 84.16
C ASP A 252 -38.01 -9.08 84.01
N ASN A 253 -37.77 -7.78 83.93
CA ASN A 253 -38.00 -6.77 84.95
C ASN A 253 -37.74 -5.35 84.39
N GLY A 254 -38.45 -4.37 84.95
CA GLY A 254 -38.60 -2.99 84.48
C GLY A 254 -37.33 -2.19 84.22
N VAL A 255 -37.39 -1.28 83.23
CA VAL A 255 -37.72 0.14 83.43
C VAL A 255 -38.33 0.67 82.12
N GLY A 256 -39.41 1.46 82.21
CA GLY A 256 -39.82 2.41 81.16
C GLY A 256 -40.83 1.92 80.12
N LYS A 257 -42.13 2.07 80.43
CA LYS A 257 -43.19 2.23 79.41
C LYS A 257 -42.80 3.43 78.52
N LEU A 258 -42.43 3.21 77.26
CA LEU A 258 -42.47 4.27 76.25
C LEU A 258 -43.96 4.62 76.04
N VAL A 259 -44.31 5.81 76.50
CA VAL A 259 -45.57 6.47 76.25
C VAL A 259 -45.69 6.58 74.73
N ALA A 260 -46.83 6.15 74.16
CA ALA A 260 -47.16 6.46 72.78
C ALA A 260 -47.08 7.98 72.61
N THR A 261 -46.09 8.43 71.86
CA THR A 261 -45.82 9.85 71.64
C THR A 261 -47.03 10.49 70.98
N LEU A 262 -47.53 11.56 71.58
CA LEU A 262 -48.70 12.30 71.10
C LEU A 262 -48.38 13.14 69.87
N LEU A 263 -47.14 13.14 69.38
CA LEU A 263 -46.66 13.91 68.24
C LEU A 263 -46.92 13.17 66.89
N PRO A 264 -47.31 13.89 65.82
CA PRO A 264 -47.51 13.30 64.49
C PRO A 264 -46.19 12.90 63.81
N PRO A 265 -46.18 11.99 62.81
CA PRO A 265 -44.99 11.73 62.00
C PRO A 265 -44.64 12.94 61.13
N LEU A 266 -43.35 13.17 60.90
CA LEU A 266 -42.88 14.12 59.89
C LEU A 266 -43.19 13.60 58.47
N GLN A 267 -43.27 14.51 57.51
CA GLN A 267 -43.57 14.23 56.10
C GLN A 267 -42.41 14.70 55.23
N VAL A 268 -41.94 13.81 54.36
CA VAL A 268 -40.97 14.11 53.29
C VAL A 268 -41.72 14.34 51.97
N PRO A 269 -41.08 14.90 50.92
CA PRO A 269 -41.76 15.17 49.65
C PRO A 269 -42.38 13.93 49.02
N ASP A 270 -43.52 14.07 48.34
CA ASP A 270 -44.20 12.96 47.64
C ASP A 270 -43.36 12.36 46.49
N THR A 271 -42.29 13.04 46.08
CA THR A 271 -41.33 12.60 45.07
C THR A 271 -40.32 11.57 45.59
N VAL A 272 -40.32 11.25 46.89
CA VAL A 272 -39.51 10.18 47.48
C VAL A 272 -40.10 8.82 47.12
N PHE A 273 -39.25 7.87 46.73
CA PHE A 273 -39.70 6.52 46.37
C PHE A 273 -40.31 5.78 47.59
N PRO A 274 -41.20 4.79 47.39
CA PRO A 274 -41.86 4.09 48.50
C PRO A 274 -40.94 3.38 49.51
N ASP A 275 -39.70 3.10 49.12
CA ASP A 275 -38.65 2.52 49.96
C ASP A 275 -37.80 3.58 50.70
N GLY A 276 -38.11 4.86 50.49
CA GLY A 276 -37.40 6.00 51.08
C GLY A 276 -36.29 6.57 50.20
N THR A 277 -36.00 6.02 49.02
CA THR A 277 -34.94 6.55 48.15
C THR A 277 -35.27 7.96 47.67
N LEU A 278 -34.30 8.86 47.82
CA LEU A 278 -34.40 10.24 47.35
C LEU A 278 -33.90 10.31 45.89
N PRO A 279 -34.70 10.81 44.93
CA PRO A 279 -34.18 11.12 43.59
C PRO A 279 -33.03 12.13 43.66
N LEU A 280 -31.99 11.91 42.84
CA LEU A 280 -30.81 12.75 42.75
C LEU A 280 -31.15 14.22 42.47
N ALA A 281 -32.24 14.46 41.71
CA ALA A 281 -32.75 15.79 41.42
C ALA A 281 -33.08 16.62 42.69
N ILE A 282 -33.46 15.96 43.80
CA ILE A 282 -33.81 16.63 45.07
C ILE A 282 -32.55 16.89 45.91
N LEU A 283 -31.50 16.08 45.75
CA LEU A 283 -30.23 16.24 46.47
C LEU A 283 -29.42 17.48 46.05
N GLY A 284 -29.91 18.21 45.04
CA GLY A 284 -29.37 19.48 44.57
C GLY A 284 -29.62 20.67 45.52
N ALA A 285 -30.64 20.59 46.38
CA ALA A 285 -31.10 21.65 47.29
C ALA A 285 -31.38 21.13 48.71
N ASP A 286 -31.77 22.01 49.63
CA ASP A 286 -32.20 21.61 50.98
C ASP A 286 -33.47 20.75 50.91
N LEU A 287 -33.54 19.69 51.73
CA LEU A 287 -34.65 18.74 51.72
C LEU A 287 -35.79 19.29 52.60
N PRO A 288 -36.96 19.64 52.03
CA PRO A 288 -38.07 20.17 52.83
C PRO A 288 -38.73 19.03 53.63
N VAL A 289 -38.99 19.31 54.91
CA VAL A 289 -39.67 18.42 55.85
C VAL A 289 -40.87 19.15 56.44
N ARG A 290 -42.02 18.49 56.44
CA ARG A 290 -43.29 19.04 56.95
C ARG A 290 -43.76 18.32 58.19
N ILE A 291 -44.17 19.07 59.20
CA ILE A 291 -44.72 18.52 60.45
C ILE A 291 -46.12 19.12 60.66
N PRO A 292 -47.20 18.32 60.56
CA PRO A 292 -48.55 18.81 60.87
C PRO A 292 -48.66 19.27 62.33
N ASN A 293 -49.28 20.41 62.58
CA ASN A 293 -49.54 20.86 63.95
C ASN A 293 -50.58 19.96 64.63
N LYS A 294 -50.37 19.68 65.92
CA LYS A 294 -51.30 18.95 66.77
C LYS A 294 -51.47 19.67 68.10
N VAL A 295 -52.54 20.45 68.23
CA VAL A 295 -52.87 21.20 69.45
C VAL A 295 -53.27 20.23 70.57
N PRO A 296 -52.76 20.36 71.82
CA PRO A 296 -51.89 21.42 72.34
C PRO A 296 -50.38 21.08 72.37
N GLU A 297 -49.93 20.05 71.66
CA GLU A 297 -48.56 19.49 71.74
C GLU A 297 -47.47 20.41 71.16
N PHE A 298 -47.84 21.49 70.47
CA PHE A 298 -46.93 22.51 69.95
C PHE A 298 -47.21 23.89 70.58
N PRO A 299 -46.83 24.12 71.85
CA PRO A 299 -47.13 25.35 72.57
C PRO A 299 -46.32 26.56 72.06
N ALA A 300 -46.90 27.75 72.14
CA ALA A 300 -46.22 29.00 71.80
C ALA A 300 -44.96 29.21 72.65
N GLY A 301 -43.85 29.59 72.02
CA GLY A 301 -42.55 29.76 72.67
C GLY A 301 -41.66 28.51 72.69
N ALA A 302 -42.20 27.32 72.37
CA ALA A 302 -41.38 26.14 72.12
C ALA A 302 -40.68 26.22 70.74
N VAL A 303 -39.67 25.39 70.55
CA VAL A 303 -38.92 25.24 69.29
C VAL A 303 -39.04 23.81 68.76
N ILE A 304 -39.01 23.66 67.43
CA ILE A 304 -38.91 22.38 66.72
C ILE A 304 -37.47 22.20 66.23
N GLN A 305 -36.86 21.04 66.50
CA GLN A 305 -35.53 20.66 66.01
C GLN A 305 -35.60 19.29 65.31
N LEU A 306 -35.03 19.18 64.10
CA LEU A 306 -34.92 17.90 63.39
C LEU A 306 -33.69 17.12 63.87
N TYR A 307 -33.78 15.79 63.83
CA TYR A 307 -32.71 14.88 64.20
C TYR A 307 -32.53 13.75 63.18
N ARG A 308 -31.27 13.33 63.00
CA ARG A 308 -30.90 12.01 62.47
C ARG A 308 -30.74 11.05 63.66
N VAL A 309 -31.42 9.91 63.64
CA VAL A 309 -31.30 8.87 64.67
C VAL A 309 -30.47 7.71 64.11
N ALA A 310 -29.37 7.38 64.79
CA ALA A 310 -28.54 6.23 64.46
C ALA A 310 -29.09 4.93 65.07
N GLU A 311 -28.62 3.76 64.61
CA GLU A 311 -29.07 2.45 65.10
C GLU A 311 -28.82 2.23 66.60
N ASP A 312 -27.80 2.89 67.16
CA ASP A 312 -27.48 2.86 68.59
C ASP A 312 -28.37 3.81 69.44
N GLY A 313 -29.31 4.51 68.80
CA GLY A 313 -30.21 5.48 69.42
C GLY A 313 -29.64 6.89 69.56
N THR A 314 -28.43 7.15 69.06
CA THR A 314 -27.83 8.49 69.10
C THR A 314 -28.57 9.43 68.15
N ALA A 315 -28.98 10.60 68.65
CA ALA A 315 -29.65 11.63 67.88
C ALA A 315 -28.70 12.79 67.55
N THR A 316 -28.55 13.13 66.27
CA THR A 316 -27.76 14.25 65.77
C THR A 316 -28.67 15.35 65.24
N GLU A 317 -28.48 16.59 65.67
CA GLU A 317 -29.28 17.75 65.22
C GLU A 317 -29.06 18.03 63.73
N LEU A 318 -30.15 18.27 62.99
CA LEU A 318 -30.17 18.61 61.56
C LEU A 318 -30.86 19.97 61.36
N GLY A 319 -30.22 20.89 60.63
CA GLY A 319 -30.80 22.21 60.35
C GLY A 319 -31.08 23.09 61.58
N PRO A 320 -31.62 24.31 61.36
CA PRO A 320 -31.85 25.28 62.43
C PRO A 320 -33.12 24.99 63.24
N GLN A 321 -33.12 25.40 64.51
CA GLN A 321 -34.32 25.41 65.35
C GLN A 321 -35.40 26.33 64.79
N ARG A 322 -36.64 25.87 64.76
CA ARG A 322 -37.81 26.65 64.32
C ARG A 322 -38.69 27.04 65.52
N PRO A 323 -38.74 28.32 65.94
CA PRO A 323 -39.63 28.75 67.02
C PRO A 323 -41.11 28.70 66.59
N ILE A 324 -42.00 28.40 67.55
CA ILE A 324 -43.45 28.36 67.37
C ILE A 324 -44.06 29.67 67.89
N THR A 325 -44.75 30.40 67.01
CA THR A 325 -45.47 31.63 67.37
C THR A 325 -46.85 31.32 67.96
N GLN A 326 -47.44 32.28 68.68
CA GLN A 326 -48.78 32.12 69.26
C GLN A 326 -49.84 31.79 68.21
N THR A 327 -49.81 32.48 67.06
CA THR A 327 -50.77 32.27 65.96
C THR A 327 -50.67 30.86 65.37
N GLU A 328 -49.46 30.30 65.26
CA GLU A 328 -49.25 28.95 64.75
C GLU A 328 -49.69 27.89 65.78
N SER A 329 -49.39 28.10 67.07
CA SER A 329 -49.77 27.19 68.16
C SER A 329 -51.29 27.01 68.26
N ASP A 330 -52.06 28.08 68.04
CA ASP A 330 -53.52 28.08 68.13
C ASP A 330 -54.22 27.50 66.87
N ASP A 331 -53.50 27.35 65.76
CA ASP A 331 -54.02 26.82 64.49
C ASP A 331 -53.68 25.34 64.32
N GLY A 332 -54.60 24.45 64.70
CA GLY A 332 -54.45 23.00 64.52
C GLY A 332 -54.47 22.51 63.08
N SER A 333 -54.65 23.38 62.09
CA SER A 333 -54.47 23.06 60.66
C SER A 333 -53.13 23.51 60.10
N PHE A 334 -52.32 24.22 60.90
CA PHE A 334 -51.01 24.70 60.49
C PHE A 334 -50.05 23.54 60.21
N VAL A 335 -49.16 23.70 59.23
CA VAL A 335 -48.09 22.73 58.93
C VAL A 335 -46.77 23.47 59.03
N PHE A 336 -45.86 22.94 59.86
CA PHE A 336 -44.53 23.49 60.03
C PHE A 336 -43.64 23.03 58.87
N ASP A 337 -43.18 23.98 58.05
CA ASP A 337 -42.12 23.73 57.07
C ASP A 337 -40.74 23.93 57.73
N LEU A 338 -39.92 22.88 57.69
CA LEU A 338 -38.50 22.87 58.05
C LEU A 338 -37.69 22.39 56.83
N ALA A 339 -36.38 22.57 56.86
CA ALA A 339 -35.48 22.07 55.82
C ALA A 339 -34.25 21.42 56.45
N ILE A 340 -33.85 20.27 55.92
CA ILE A 340 -32.53 19.69 56.20
C ILE A 340 -31.55 20.32 55.20
N PRO A 341 -30.56 21.10 55.67
CA PRO A 341 -29.58 21.73 54.80
C PRO A 341 -28.83 20.71 53.95
N LYS A 342 -28.61 21.03 52.68
CA LYS A 342 -27.80 20.20 51.77
C LYS A 342 -26.39 19.93 52.32
N THR A 343 -25.84 20.85 53.12
CA THR A 343 -24.52 20.69 53.75
C THR A 343 -24.46 19.52 54.73
N ASP A 344 -25.61 19.09 55.23
CA ASP A 344 -25.69 17.98 56.19
C ASP A 344 -25.75 16.64 55.45
N PHE A 345 -26.08 16.61 54.15
CA PHE A 345 -26.23 15.38 53.38
C PHE A 345 -24.91 14.58 53.31
N PRO A 346 -25.00 13.24 53.28
CA PRO A 346 -23.82 12.41 53.06
C PRO A 346 -23.20 12.71 51.69
N ALA A 347 -21.86 12.77 51.67
CA ALA A 347 -21.09 13.19 50.50
C ALA A 347 -20.98 12.10 49.42
N THR A 348 -20.98 10.82 49.80
CA THR A 348 -20.74 9.67 48.91
C THR A 348 -21.51 8.42 49.37
N GLY A 349 -21.78 7.52 48.43
CA GLY A 349 -22.35 6.19 48.68
C GLY A 349 -23.85 6.19 49.00
N THR A 350 -24.39 4.99 49.22
CA THR A 350 -25.81 4.77 49.52
C THR A 350 -26.03 4.68 51.03
N THR A 351 -26.64 5.71 51.63
CA THR A 351 -26.79 5.83 53.10
C THR A 351 -28.25 5.97 53.52
N PRO A 352 -28.83 5.01 54.27
CA PRO A 352 -30.14 5.17 54.89
C PRO A 352 -30.06 6.01 56.17
N TRP A 353 -30.96 6.98 56.30
CA TRP A 353 -31.12 7.86 57.47
C TRP A 353 -32.51 7.71 58.07
N ALA A 354 -32.59 7.50 59.39
CA ALA A 354 -33.84 7.62 60.13
C ALA A 354 -33.99 9.06 60.65
N LEU A 355 -35.04 9.75 60.22
CA LEU A 355 -35.36 11.12 60.60
C LEU A 355 -36.39 11.14 61.72
N ASP A 356 -36.20 12.03 62.70
CA ASP A 356 -37.14 12.32 63.78
C ASP A 356 -37.10 13.83 64.10
N TYR A 357 -37.93 14.28 65.04
CA TYR A 357 -37.90 15.64 65.56
C TYR A 357 -38.25 15.68 67.06
N SER A 358 -37.92 16.78 67.72
CA SER A 358 -38.40 17.08 69.07
C SER A 358 -39.05 18.46 69.13
N VAL A 359 -39.93 18.65 70.12
CA VAL A 359 -40.53 19.94 70.48
C VAL A 359 -40.18 20.22 71.93
N PHE A 360 -39.53 21.34 72.22
CA PHE A 360 -39.13 21.67 73.59
C PHE A 360 -39.11 23.19 73.84
N ASP A 361 -39.20 23.58 75.12
CA ASP A 361 -39.00 24.98 75.54
C ASP A 361 -37.48 25.25 75.67
N PRO A 362 -36.91 26.24 74.95
CA PRO A 362 -35.48 26.54 75.02
C PRO A 362 -34.99 26.99 76.42
N LEU A 363 -35.88 27.30 77.36
CA LEU A 363 -35.55 27.63 78.75
C LEU A 363 -35.54 26.41 79.70
N SER A 364 -36.06 25.25 79.27
CA SER A 364 -36.03 23.99 80.03
C SER A 364 -35.57 22.84 79.12
N SER A 365 -34.37 22.31 79.36
CA SER A 365 -33.75 21.28 78.53
C SER A 365 -34.66 20.08 78.22
N GLY A 366 -35.05 19.95 76.94
CA GLY A 366 -35.40 18.76 76.15
C GLY A 366 -36.50 17.81 76.67
N GLU A 367 -37.66 17.84 76.02
CA GLU A 367 -38.55 16.66 75.94
C GLU A 367 -37.98 15.62 74.95
N GLY A 368 -38.45 14.36 75.04
CA GLY A 368 -37.98 13.27 74.19
C GLY A 368 -38.35 13.43 72.71
N LEU A 369 -37.65 12.69 71.83
CA LEU A 369 -37.96 12.60 70.39
C LEU A 369 -39.42 12.18 70.14
N SER A 370 -39.96 12.52 68.97
CA SER A 370 -41.31 12.13 68.57
C SER A 370 -41.48 10.61 68.46
N GLY A 371 -40.41 9.84 68.23
CA GLY A 371 -40.44 8.38 68.14
C GLY A 371 -41.09 7.83 66.86
N ASN A 372 -41.54 8.71 65.95
CA ASN A 372 -42.10 8.34 64.66
C ASN A 372 -41.02 8.47 63.58
N LEU A 373 -40.10 7.50 63.53
CA LEU A 373 -38.98 7.49 62.59
C LEU A 373 -39.47 7.41 61.13
N VAL A 374 -38.92 8.28 60.28
CA VAL A 374 -39.11 8.23 58.82
C VAL A 374 -37.77 7.96 58.15
N THR A 375 -37.68 6.88 57.38
CA THR A 375 -36.43 6.52 56.68
C THR A 375 -36.35 7.22 55.33
N VAL A 376 -35.20 7.84 55.04
CA VAL A 376 -34.82 8.33 53.71
C VAL A 376 -33.47 7.72 53.30
N ILE A 377 -33.28 7.42 52.02
CA ILE A 377 -32.05 6.83 51.49
C ILE A 377 -31.41 7.83 50.55
N PHE A 378 -30.20 8.28 50.90
CA PHE A 378 -29.34 9.08 50.04
C PHE A 378 -28.57 8.14 49.14
N ASP A 379 -28.96 8.06 47.88
CA ASP A 379 -28.28 7.26 46.86
C ASP A 379 -27.45 8.18 45.95
N ARG A 380 -26.14 7.96 45.91
CA ARG A 380 -25.18 8.74 45.11
C ARG A 380 -24.23 7.83 44.33
N GLU A 381 -24.54 6.53 44.26
CA GLU A 381 -23.65 5.54 43.63
C GLU A 381 -24.24 5.13 42.29
N ALA A 382 -23.46 5.28 41.21
CA ALA A 382 -23.93 4.92 39.89
C ALA A 382 -23.99 3.39 39.72
N PRO A 383 -24.99 2.87 38.99
CA PRO A 383 -25.06 1.45 38.68
C PRO A 383 -23.89 1.05 37.77
N GLY A 384 -23.42 -0.18 37.92
CA GLY A 384 -22.37 -0.77 37.09
C GLY A 384 -20.93 -0.38 37.42
N GLY A 385 -20.72 0.44 38.45
CA GLY A 385 -19.40 0.78 38.99
C GLY A 385 -18.93 2.19 38.65
N ALA A 386 -17.73 2.54 39.13
CA ALA A 386 -17.22 3.90 39.05
C ALA A 386 -16.48 4.21 37.74
N SER A 387 -16.10 3.19 36.96
CA SER A 387 -15.32 3.36 35.73
C SER A 387 -15.75 2.41 34.60
N PRO A 388 -15.47 2.75 33.32
CA PRO A 388 -15.82 1.89 32.18
C PRO A 388 -15.34 0.43 32.28
N PRO A 389 -14.15 0.10 32.82
CA PRO A 389 -13.72 -1.29 33.02
C PRO A 389 -14.53 -2.08 34.05
N ASP A 390 -15.28 -1.41 34.93
CA ASP A 390 -16.13 -2.07 35.94
C ASP A 390 -17.45 -2.57 35.32
N MET A 391 -17.81 -2.02 34.16
CA MET A 391 -19.01 -2.32 33.40
C MET A 391 -18.81 -3.59 32.55
N PRO A 392 -19.78 -4.52 32.52
CA PRO A 392 -19.70 -5.66 31.61
C PRO A 392 -19.79 -5.23 30.14
N LEU A 393 -19.14 -5.96 29.24
CA LEU A 393 -19.31 -5.77 27.80
C LEU A 393 -20.67 -6.33 27.33
N LEU A 394 -21.19 -5.77 26.23
CA LEU A 394 -22.32 -6.36 25.51
C LEU A 394 -21.91 -7.73 24.94
N GLU A 395 -22.75 -8.75 25.12
CA GLU A 395 -22.53 -10.11 24.62
C GLU A 395 -23.27 -10.30 23.29
N PHE A 396 -22.50 -10.48 22.22
CA PHE A 396 -22.95 -10.85 20.87
C PHE A 396 -22.72 -12.35 20.62
N THR A 397 -23.46 -12.94 19.68
CA THR A 397 -23.19 -14.33 19.23
C THR A 397 -21.88 -14.42 18.43
N GLN A 398 -21.37 -15.63 18.23
CA GLN A 398 -20.12 -15.81 17.48
C GLN A 398 -20.29 -15.42 15.99
N GLU A 399 -21.47 -15.66 15.43
CA GLU A 399 -21.85 -15.24 14.08
C GLU A 399 -21.82 -13.72 13.98
N GLN A 400 -22.50 -13.03 14.91
CA GLN A 400 -22.51 -11.56 14.97
C GLN A 400 -21.10 -10.98 15.15
N LEU A 401 -20.26 -11.56 16.03
CA LEU A 401 -18.87 -11.12 16.22
C LEU A 401 -17.99 -11.31 14.97
N SER A 402 -18.31 -12.29 14.12
CA SER A 402 -17.64 -12.53 12.84
C SER A 402 -18.11 -11.56 11.75
N GLY A 403 -19.20 -10.85 12.00
CA GLY A 403 -19.81 -9.87 11.11
C GLY A 403 -21.32 -9.91 11.23
N ILE A 404 -21.94 -8.76 11.50
CA ILE A 404 -23.39 -8.62 11.53
C ILE A 404 -23.90 -8.53 10.09
N THR A 405 -24.84 -9.37 9.73
CA THR A 405 -25.50 -9.42 8.43
C THR A 405 -27.02 -9.35 8.56
N LEU A 406 -27.72 -9.30 7.42
CA LEU A 406 -29.19 -9.42 7.41
C LEU A 406 -29.70 -10.73 8.05
N ALA A 407 -28.88 -11.78 8.13
CA ALA A 407 -29.28 -13.04 8.77
C ALA A 407 -29.36 -12.93 10.30
N ASP A 408 -28.69 -11.93 10.89
CA ASP A 408 -28.65 -11.68 12.33
C ASP A 408 -29.80 -10.80 12.83
N VAL A 409 -30.60 -10.26 11.90
CA VAL A 409 -31.77 -9.44 12.20
C VAL A 409 -32.93 -10.33 12.63
N VAL A 410 -33.42 -10.12 13.86
CA VAL A 410 -34.59 -10.82 14.42
C VAL A 410 -35.68 -9.79 14.69
N GLY A 411 -36.77 -9.85 13.93
CA GLY A 411 -37.79 -8.80 13.97
C GLY A 411 -37.28 -7.52 13.31
N ASP A 412 -37.16 -6.44 14.08
CA ASP A 412 -36.73 -5.11 13.60
C ASP A 412 -35.32 -4.71 14.08
N GLY A 413 -34.61 -5.61 14.78
CA GLY A 413 -33.34 -5.31 15.42
C GLY A 413 -32.39 -6.50 15.52
N ILE A 414 -31.20 -6.22 16.06
CA ILE A 414 -30.17 -7.20 16.36
C ILE A 414 -30.23 -7.48 17.86
N PRO A 415 -30.63 -8.69 18.28
CA PRO A 415 -30.67 -9.05 19.69
C PRO A 415 -29.26 -9.18 20.25
N VAL A 416 -29.05 -8.59 21.43
CA VAL A 416 -27.78 -8.56 22.16
C VAL A 416 -28.07 -8.78 23.65
N SER A 417 -27.20 -9.52 24.34
CA SER A 417 -27.34 -9.74 25.78
C SER A 417 -26.51 -8.69 26.54
N LEU A 418 -27.13 -7.97 27.46
CA LEU A 418 -26.44 -7.12 28.43
C LEU A 418 -26.26 -7.90 29.74
N PRO A 419 -25.03 -8.32 30.13
CA PRO A 419 -24.82 -9.08 31.36
C PRO A 419 -25.23 -8.32 32.62
N ALA A 420 -25.48 -9.05 33.71
CA ALA A 420 -25.77 -8.45 35.01
C ALA A 420 -24.64 -7.51 35.46
N TRP A 421 -25.01 -6.35 36.00
CA TRP A 421 -24.07 -5.32 36.45
C TRP A 421 -24.09 -5.12 37.97
N TYR A 422 -23.05 -4.46 38.48
CA TYR A 422 -22.92 -4.06 39.89
C TYR A 422 -24.06 -3.13 40.30
N LEU A 423 -24.68 -3.36 41.46
CA LEU A 423 -25.87 -2.63 41.93
C LEU A 423 -27.09 -2.71 40.99
N SER A 424 -27.21 -3.77 40.18
CA SER A 424 -28.40 -3.96 39.36
C SER A 424 -29.68 -4.09 40.20
N ALA A 425 -30.61 -3.16 39.99
CA ALA A 425 -31.88 -3.08 40.70
C ALA A 425 -33.05 -2.88 39.72
N GLY A 426 -34.26 -3.23 40.13
CA GLY A 426 -35.43 -2.92 39.32
C GLY A 426 -35.59 -1.42 39.13
N LEU A 427 -36.12 -1.05 37.95
CA LEU A 427 -36.22 0.31 37.43
C LEU A 427 -34.91 0.94 36.96
N ASP A 428 -33.78 0.23 37.02
CA ASP A 428 -32.58 0.62 36.28
C ASP A 428 -32.89 0.68 34.78
N VAL A 429 -32.29 1.64 34.09
CA VAL A 429 -32.52 1.91 32.68
C VAL A 429 -31.20 1.79 31.93
N ALA A 430 -31.13 0.89 30.96
CA ALA A 430 -30.04 0.82 30.01
C ALA A 430 -30.34 1.68 28.78
N GLN A 431 -29.41 2.54 28.42
CA GLN A 431 -29.44 3.32 27.18
C GLN A 431 -28.29 2.89 26.28
N LEU A 432 -28.63 2.43 25.08
CA LEU A 432 -27.67 1.94 24.11
C LEU A 432 -26.94 3.09 23.41
N TRP A 433 -25.74 2.79 22.92
CA TRP A 433 -24.84 3.73 22.24
C TRP A 433 -24.28 3.07 20.99
N LEU A 434 -24.32 3.78 19.86
CA LEU A 434 -23.90 3.26 18.56
C LEU A 434 -23.15 4.32 17.77
N SER A 435 -21.97 3.99 17.27
CA SER A 435 -21.10 4.91 16.53
C SER A 435 -20.25 4.21 15.48
N ASP A 436 -19.77 4.97 14.51
CA ASP A 436 -18.75 4.56 13.53
C ASP A 436 -17.31 4.85 14.00
N THR A 437 -17.15 5.34 15.24
CA THR A 437 -15.85 5.56 15.89
C THR A 437 -15.88 5.10 17.35
N ALA A 438 -14.73 4.71 17.91
CA ALA A 438 -14.63 4.28 19.31
C ALA A 438 -14.71 5.42 20.34
N ALA A 439 -14.56 6.67 19.89
CA ALA A 439 -14.54 7.86 20.72
C ALA A 439 -15.90 8.09 21.38
N GLU A 440 -15.88 8.50 22.65
CA GLU A 440 -17.10 8.81 23.38
C GLU A 440 -17.72 10.12 22.88
N ASP A 441 -19.00 10.06 22.53
CA ASP A 441 -19.82 11.19 22.10
C ASP A 441 -21.24 10.97 22.61
N ASP A 442 -21.72 11.89 23.46
CA ASP A 442 -23.07 11.83 24.03
C ASP A 442 -24.18 11.93 22.97
N ALA A 443 -23.90 12.48 21.79
CA ALA A 443 -24.86 12.55 20.70
C ALA A 443 -25.15 11.19 20.03
N LYS A 444 -24.36 10.17 20.36
CA LYS A 444 -24.45 8.81 19.81
C LYS A 444 -25.27 7.84 20.68
N TYR A 445 -25.81 8.30 21.81
CA TYR A 445 -26.78 7.54 22.58
C TYR A 445 -28.11 7.46 21.84
N LEU A 446 -28.65 6.25 21.73
CA LEU A 446 -29.92 5.99 21.08
C LEU A 446 -31.08 6.48 21.96
N PRO A 447 -32.19 6.94 21.37
CA PRO A 447 -33.33 7.47 22.11
C PRO A 447 -34.11 6.37 22.84
N GLY A 448 -34.02 5.11 22.40
CA GLY A 448 -34.62 3.96 23.05
C GLY A 448 -33.91 3.58 24.35
N THR A 449 -34.69 3.09 25.31
CA THR A 449 -34.16 2.64 26.61
C THR A 449 -34.80 1.33 27.03
N PHE A 450 -34.03 0.49 27.74
CA PHE A 450 -34.46 -0.80 28.26
C PHE A 450 -34.51 -0.74 29.78
N THR A 451 -35.70 -0.92 30.36
CA THR A 451 -35.88 -0.86 31.82
C THR A 451 -35.81 -2.25 32.43
N LEU A 452 -34.95 -2.43 33.43
CA LEU A 452 -34.85 -3.65 34.22
C LEU A 452 -36.07 -3.77 35.14
N THR A 453 -36.66 -4.96 35.21
CA THR A 453 -37.74 -5.24 36.16
C THR A 453 -37.18 -5.81 37.47
N ASP A 454 -37.90 -5.64 38.59
CA ASP A 454 -37.50 -6.22 39.88
C ASP A 454 -37.29 -7.75 39.82
N ALA A 455 -38.05 -8.46 38.97
CA ALA A 455 -37.94 -9.91 38.79
C ALA A 455 -36.67 -10.34 38.02
N SER A 456 -36.05 -9.40 37.32
CA SER A 456 -34.84 -9.55 36.52
C SER A 456 -33.60 -8.93 37.17
N ALA A 457 -33.72 -8.30 38.35
CA ALA A 457 -32.59 -7.78 39.09
C ALA A 457 -31.52 -8.87 39.30
N GLY A 458 -30.25 -8.52 39.05
CA GLY A 458 -29.13 -9.46 39.13
C GLY A 458 -29.01 -10.47 37.99
N LYS A 459 -29.80 -10.35 36.91
CA LYS A 459 -29.73 -11.19 35.70
C LYS A 459 -29.32 -10.36 34.49
N ALA A 460 -28.95 -11.05 33.41
CA ALA A 460 -28.76 -10.40 32.11
C ALA A 460 -30.09 -9.79 31.61
N LEU A 461 -29.96 -8.69 30.87
CA LEU A 461 -31.06 -7.98 30.22
C LEU A 461 -30.93 -8.15 28.70
N ASP A 462 -31.96 -8.69 28.07
CA ASP A 462 -32.02 -8.75 26.61
C ASP A 462 -32.28 -7.33 26.07
N VAL A 463 -31.41 -6.87 25.18
CA VAL A 463 -31.50 -5.56 24.51
C VAL A 463 -31.41 -5.76 23.00
N GLU A 464 -31.81 -4.76 22.22
CA GLU A 464 -31.68 -4.82 20.76
C GLU A 464 -31.21 -3.50 20.17
N PHE A 465 -30.34 -3.58 19.17
CA PHE A 465 -30.02 -2.43 18.31
C PHE A 465 -30.92 -2.48 17.08
N LEU A 466 -31.77 -1.48 16.90
CA LEU A 466 -32.72 -1.46 15.79
C LEU A 466 -32.00 -1.27 14.45
N VAL A 467 -32.46 -1.97 13.42
CA VAL A 467 -31.91 -1.85 12.06
C VAL A 467 -32.00 -0.39 11.57
N THR A 468 -33.05 0.33 11.94
CA THR A 468 -33.25 1.75 11.60
C THR A 468 -32.18 2.70 12.18
N ASP A 469 -31.52 2.31 13.27
CA ASP A 469 -30.43 3.07 13.87
C ASP A 469 -29.07 2.72 13.24
N ILE A 470 -28.95 1.50 12.71
CA ILE A 470 -27.72 0.95 12.14
C ILE A 470 -27.57 1.31 10.66
N GLU A 471 -28.63 1.13 9.85
CA GLU A 471 -28.62 1.36 8.40
C GLU A 471 -28.04 2.72 7.98
N PRO A 472 -28.38 3.86 8.64
CA PRO A 472 -27.85 5.17 8.25
C PRO A 472 -26.34 5.31 8.40
N LEU A 473 -25.70 4.46 9.22
CA LEU A 473 -24.25 4.46 9.41
C LEU A 473 -23.50 3.73 8.28
N GLY A 474 -24.23 2.93 7.50
CA GLY A 474 -23.73 2.18 6.35
C GLY A 474 -22.89 0.95 6.72
N ASN A 475 -22.44 0.22 5.70
CA ASN A 475 -21.61 -0.97 5.89
C ASN A 475 -20.18 -0.59 6.29
N LYS A 476 -19.77 -0.93 7.51
CA LYS A 476 -18.44 -0.66 8.08
C LYS A 476 -18.30 -1.33 9.45
N VAL A 477 -17.14 -1.17 10.07
CA VAL A 477 -16.99 -1.46 11.51
C VAL A 477 -17.76 -0.43 12.32
N LEU A 478 -18.69 -0.89 13.15
CA LEU A 478 -19.45 -0.09 14.10
C LEU A 478 -19.08 -0.48 15.53
N TYR A 479 -19.29 0.45 16.44
CA TYR A 479 -18.94 0.36 17.86
C TYR A 479 -20.22 0.39 18.70
N PHE A 480 -20.42 -0.66 19.47
CA PHE A 480 -21.62 -0.89 20.28
C PHE A 480 -21.28 -0.76 21.77
N ALA A 481 -22.01 0.10 22.49
CA ALA A 481 -21.83 0.30 23.92
C ALA A 481 -23.17 0.65 24.59
N TYR A 482 -23.15 0.92 25.88
CA TYR A 482 -24.32 1.38 26.64
C TYR A 482 -23.91 2.24 27.84
N ARG A 483 -24.89 2.85 28.49
CA ARG A 483 -24.80 3.36 29.87
C ARG A 483 -26.04 2.96 30.66
N LEU A 484 -25.94 3.06 31.97
CA LEU A 484 -27.00 2.71 32.90
C LEU A 484 -27.44 3.95 33.67
N THR A 485 -28.71 4.00 34.07
CA THR A 485 -29.26 4.99 34.97
C THR A 485 -30.10 4.28 36.01
N ASP A 486 -29.78 4.44 37.29
CA ASP A 486 -30.56 3.79 38.35
C ASP A 486 -31.90 4.51 38.61
N LYS A 487 -32.72 3.95 39.50
CA LYS A 487 -33.99 4.57 39.91
C LYS A 487 -33.81 5.94 40.58
N ALA A 488 -32.68 6.20 41.24
CA ALA A 488 -32.39 7.48 41.88
C ALA A 488 -31.98 8.55 40.85
N GLY A 489 -31.57 8.13 39.64
CA GLY A 489 -31.10 8.99 38.56
C GLY A 489 -29.58 9.13 38.49
N ASN A 490 -28.80 8.28 39.19
CA ASN A 490 -27.35 8.23 39.00
C ASN A 490 -27.05 7.57 37.65
N ILE A 491 -26.17 8.19 36.85
CA ILE A 491 -25.80 7.72 35.50
C ILE A 491 -24.40 7.13 35.56
N SER A 492 -24.22 5.92 35.01
CA SER A 492 -22.92 5.26 34.89
C SER A 492 -22.03 5.93 33.84
N PRO A 493 -20.71 5.72 33.88
CA PRO A 493 -19.87 5.90 32.69
C PRO A 493 -20.36 5.04 31.51
N ARG A 494 -19.96 5.38 30.29
CA ARG A 494 -20.15 4.52 29.12
C ARG A 494 -19.37 3.21 29.27
N SER A 495 -19.94 2.09 28.89
CA SER A 495 -19.22 0.81 28.80
C SER A 495 -18.11 0.87 27.75
N ASN A 496 -17.12 -0.01 27.86
CA ASN A 496 -16.17 -0.21 26.75
C ASN A 496 -16.93 -0.67 25.48
N PRO A 497 -16.62 -0.11 24.30
CA PRO A 497 -17.32 -0.47 23.07
C PRO A 497 -16.84 -1.81 22.51
N VAL A 498 -17.77 -2.57 21.93
CA VAL A 498 -17.48 -3.77 21.12
C VAL A 498 -17.47 -3.35 19.65
N ALA A 499 -16.38 -3.64 18.94
CA ALA A 499 -16.23 -3.30 17.52
C ALA A 499 -16.61 -4.51 16.64
N ILE A 500 -17.56 -4.34 15.73
CA ILE A 500 -18.06 -5.42 14.87
C ILE A 500 -18.24 -4.87 13.44
N GLU A 501 -17.84 -5.65 12.43
CA GLU A 501 -18.14 -5.34 11.03
C GLU A 501 -19.63 -5.56 10.73
N VAL A 502 -20.31 -4.55 10.19
CA VAL A 502 -21.75 -4.56 9.92
C VAL A 502 -22.00 -4.45 8.43
N LEU A 503 -22.77 -5.40 7.88
CA LEU A 503 -23.06 -5.59 6.46
C LEU A 503 -24.58 -5.85 6.27
N LEU A 504 -25.43 -4.83 6.45
CA LEU A 504 -26.90 -4.97 6.40
C LEU A 504 -27.53 -4.79 5.01
N THR A 505 -26.73 -4.56 3.97
CA THR A 505 -27.23 -4.55 2.58
C THR A 505 -27.38 -5.97 2.03
N GLU A 506 -28.40 -6.20 1.20
CA GLU A 506 -28.59 -7.48 0.51
C GLU A 506 -27.35 -7.91 -0.29
N ALA A 507 -26.95 -9.18 -0.17
CA ALA A 507 -25.77 -9.71 -0.84
C ALA A 507 -25.87 -9.60 -2.38
N PRO A 508 -24.73 -9.42 -3.08
CA PRO A 508 -24.61 -9.55 -4.53
C PRO A 508 -25.21 -10.86 -5.07
N THR A 509 -26.13 -10.74 -6.03
CA THR A 509 -26.78 -11.87 -6.70
C THR A 509 -26.81 -11.66 -8.21
N ASP A 510 -27.18 -12.69 -8.97
CA ASP A 510 -27.26 -12.66 -10.43
C ASP A 510 -25.95 -12.25 -11.14
N LEU A 511 -24.81 -12.72 -10.62
CA LEU A 511 -23.52 -12.51 -11.28
C LEU A 511 -23.49 -13.24 -12.62
N GLU A 512 -23.26 -12.50 -13.70
CA GLU A 512 -23.03 -13.03 -15.04
C GLU A 512 -21.52 -13.32 -15.25
N PRO A 513 -21.15 -14.19 -16.20
CA PRO A 513 -19.74 -14.42 -16.51
C PRO A 513 -19.05 -13.12 -17.00
N PRO A 514 -17.76 -12.90 -16.66
CA PRO A 514 -17.04 -11.70 -17.11
C PRO A 514 -16.87 -11.69 -18.62
N VAL A 515 -16.85 -10.52 -19.25
CA VAL A 515 -16.57 -10.40 -20.69
C VAL A 515 -15.10 -10.04 -20.89
N VAL A 516 -14.46 -10.68 -21.86
CA VAL A 516 -13.08 -10.38 -22.27
C VAL A 516 -13.13 -9.92 -23.73
N PRO A 517 -13.20 -8.60 -24.00
CA PRO A 517 -13.52 -8.07 -25.32
C PRO A 517 -12.61 -8.58 -26.44
N ASP A 518 -11.29 -8.67 -26.20
CA ASP A 518 -10.34 -9.14 -27.21
C ASP A 518 -10.63 -10.60 -27.63
N ASN A 519 -10.97 -11.44 -26.65
CA ASN A 519 -11.37 -12.82 -26.92
C ASN A 519 -12.74 -12.91 -27.61
N GLU A 520 -13.69 -12.02 -27.33
CA GLU A 520 -14.96 -11.98 -28.09
C GLU A 520 -14.77 -11.48 -29.53
N ALA A 521 -13.90 -10.47 -29.72
CA ALA A 521 -13.67 -9.83 -31.00
C ALA A 521 -13.00 -10.77 -32.01
N HIS A 522 -12.01 -11.56 -31.57
CA HIS A 522 -11.23 -12.41 -32.47
C HIS A 522 -10.89 -13.81 -31.94
N GLY A 523 -11.45 -14.22 -30.79
CA GLY A 523 -11.39 -15.60 -30.31
C GLY A 523 -10.10 -16.00 -29.60
N VAL A 524 -9.17 -15.06 -29.38
CA VAL A 524 -7.89 -15.29 -28.70
C VAL A 524 -7.34 -13.98 -28.15
N VAL A 525 -6.78 -13.98 -26.94
CA VAL A 525 -5.97 -12.88 -26.40
C VAL A 525 -4.53 -13.10 -26.85
N THR A 526 -4.00 -12.13 -27.57
CA THR A 526 -2.66 -12.13 -28.14
C THR A 526 -1.67 -11.41 -27.22
N GLN A 527 -0.39 -11.48 -27.57
CA GLN A 527 0.63 -10.70 -26.87
C GLN A 527 0.39 -9.19 -26.97
N GLN A 528 -0.14 -8.70 -28.11
CA GLN A 528 -0.43 -7.29 -28.29
C GLN A 528 -1.53 -6.84 -27.32
N ASP A 529 -2.62 -7.61 -27.22
CA ASP A 529 -3.71 -7.32 -26.29
C ASP A 529 -3.20 -7.31 -24.84
N ALA A 530 -2.31 -8.25 -24.50
CA ALA A 530 -1.69 -8.30 -23.19
C ALA A 530 -0.79 -7.08 -22.92
N ALA A 531 -0.04 -6.60 -23.91
CA ALA A 531 0.79 -5.41 -23.81
C ALA A 531 -0.04 -4.13 -23.61
N GLU A 532 -1.24 -4.07 -24.19
CA GLU A 532 -2.22 -2.99 -24.04
C GLU A 532 -3.08 -3.10 -22.76
N LEU A 533 -2.77 -4.09 -21.91
CA LEU A 533 -3.49 -4.49 -20.69
C LEU A 533 -4.87 -5.10 -21.00
N VAL A 534 -4.95 -6.43 -20.97
CA VAL A 534 -6.19 -7.17 -21.24
C VAL A 534 -7.33 -6.64 -20.39
N GLU A 535 -8.43 -6.27 -21.04
CA GLU A 535 -9.61 -5.77 -20.36
C GLU A 535 -10.54 -6.93 -19.97
N VAL A 536 -10.96 -6.94 -18.70
CA VAL A 536 -12.01 -7.81 -18.19
C VAL A 536 -13.17 -6.93 -17.75
N GLU A 537 -14.25 -7.00 -18.49
CA GLU A 537 -15.49 -6.28 -18.23
C GLU A 537 -16.35 -7.09 -17.26
N ILE A 538 -16.74 -6.46 -16.15
CA ILE A 538 -17.59 -7.04 -15.12
C ILE A 538 -19.03 -6.62 -15.42
N PRO A 539 -19.93 -7.55 -15.78
CA PRO A 539 -21.34 -7.23 -16.00
C PRO A 539 -21.98 -6.61 -14.76
N ASN A 540 -23.06 -5.86 -14.98
CA ASN A 540 -23.88 -5.41 -13.87
C ASN A 540 -24.54 -6.60 -13.18
N TYR A 541 -24.69 -6.55 -11.86
CA TYR A 541 -25.32 -7.60 -11.06
C TYR A 541 -26.25 -7.00 -10.01
N THR A 542 -27.17 -7.82 -9.51
CA THR A 542 -28.18 -7.37 -8.53
C THR A 542 -27.52 -7.06 -7.19
N ASN A 543 -27.88 -5.93 -6.58
CA ASN A 543 -27.37 -5.44 -5.30
C ASN A 543 -25.86 -5.10 -5.28
N ALA A 544 -25.29 -4.66 -6.40
CA ALA A 544 -23.97 -4.02 -6.41
C ALA A 544 -23.97 -2.78 -5.50
N ALA A 545 -22.96 -2.66 -4.64
CA ALA A 545 -22.83 -1.58 -3.68
C ALA A 545 -21.44 -0.93 -3.72
N GLU A 546 -21.38 0.34 -3.32
CA GLU A 546 -20.12 1.03 -3.11
C GLU A 546 -19.32 0.33 -2.00
N GLY A 547 -18.02 0.16 -2.22
CA GLY A 547 -17.13 -0.57 -1.32
C GLY A 547 -16.98 -2.06 -1.63
N ASP A 548 -17.80 -2.64 -2.52
CA ASP A 548 -17.59 -4.02 -2.98
C ASP A 548 -16.23 -4.16 -3.66
N ARG A 549 -15.48 -5.21 -3.30
CA ARG A 549 -14.17 -5.52 -3.85
C ARG A 549 -14.29 -6.65 -4.86
N ILE A 550 -13.96 -6.35 -6.11
CA ILE A 550 -13.97 -7.31 -7.21
C ILE A 550 -12.57 -7.88 -7.40
N TYR A 551 -12.44 -9.19 -7.24
CA TYR A 551 -11.22 -9.92 -7.56
C TYR A 551 -11.44 -10.67 -8.87
N VAL A 552 -10.71 -10.31 -9.92
CA VAL A 552 -10.67 -11.12 -11.14
C VAL A 552 -9.76 -12.31 -10.91
N VAL A 553 -10.21 -13.50 -11.30
CA VAL A 553 -9.40 -14.71 -11.33
C VAL A 553 -9.16 -15.05 -12.79
N TRP A 554 -7.91 -14.92 -13.24
CA TRP A 554 -7.46 -15.21 -14.59
C TRP A 554 -6.69 -16.54 -14.61
N GLY A 555 -7.33 -17.59 -15.11
CA GLY A 555 -6.78 -18.94 -15.01
C GLY A 555 -6.68 -19.36 -13.54
N ASN A 556 -5.46 -19.54 -13.02
CA ASN A 556 -5.21 -19.83 -11.61
C ASN A 556 -4.74 -18.60 -10.81
N THR A 557 -4.59 -17.46 -11.47
CA THR A 557 -4.04 -16.25 -10.84
C THR A 557 -5.17 -15.33 -10.39
N LYS A 558 -5.24 -15.07 -9.08
CA LYS A 558 -6.18 -14.11 -8.49
C LYS A 558 -5.55 -12.71 -8.46
N MET A 559 -6.17 -11.77 -9.14
CA MET A 559 -5.70 -10.39 -9.27
C MET A 559 -5.94 -9.60 -7.98
N PRO A 560 -5.20 -8.49 -7.76
CA PRO A 560 -5.53 -7.52 -6.72
C PRO A 560 -6.97 -6.99 -6.85
N PRO A 561 -7.65 -6.70 -5.73
CA PRO A 561 -9.04 -6.27 -5.77
C PRO A 561 -9.20 -4.86 -6.34
N VAL A 562 -10.29 -4.65 -7.08
CA VAL A 562 -10.77 -3.33 -7.47
C VAL A 562 -12.02 -3.01 -6.65
N THR A 563 -12.00 -1.87 -5.96
CA THR A 563 -13.16 -1.42 -5.16
C THR A 563 -14.15 -0.64 -6.01
N LEU A 564 -15.44 -0.98 -5.93
CA LEU A 564 -16.51 -0.22 -6.54
C LEU A 564 -16.72 1.10 -5.81
N VAL A 565 -16.86 2.18 -6.57
CA VAL A 565 -17.21 3.52 -6.07
C VAL A 565 -18.60 3.92 -6.55
N ALA A 566 -19.19 4.96 -5.96
CA ALA A 566 -20.52 5.45 -6.36
C ALA A 566 -20.70 5.69 -7.87
N ALA A 567 -19.63 6.08 -8.58
CA ALA A 567 -19.67 6.32 -10.03
C ALA A 567 -19.76 5.05 -10.88
N ASP A 568 -19.43 3.88 -10.31
CA ASP A 568 -19.53 2.59 -10.99
C ASP A 568 -20.97 2.05 -10.95
N LEU A 569 -21.77 2.49 -9.97
CA LEU A 569 -23.13 2.00 -9.76
C LEU A 569 -24.09 2.61 -10.79
N ASN A 570 -24.94 1.78 -11.40
CA ASN A 570 -25.92 2.15 -12.43
C ASN A 570 -25.29 2.76 -13.70
N PRO A 571 -24.45 1.99 -14.41
CA PRO A 571 -23.72 2.52 -15.55
C PRO A 571 -24.68 2.77 -16.74
N ALA A 572 -24.45 3.85 -17.50
CA ALA A 572 -25.31 4.23 -18.63
C ALA A 572 -25.09 3.30 -19.84
N PRO A 573 -26.14 2.69 -20.45
CA PRO A 573 -25.96 1.72 -21.53
C PRO A 573 -25.20 2.26 -22.76
N PRO A 574 -24.41 1.41 -23.45
CA PRO A 574 -24.09 0.02 -23.13
C PRO A 574 -22.94 -0.04 -22.13
N ALA A 575 -23.18 -0.47 -20.89
CA ALA A 575 -22.13 -0.43 -19.90
C ALA A 575 -22.15 -1.60 -18.92
N PHE A 576 -20.96 -2.13 -18.74
CA PHE A 576 -20.49 -2.99 -17.66
C PHE A 576 -20.37 -2.17 -16.37
N LEU A 577 -20.40 -2.86 -15.23
CA LEU A 577 -20.20 -2.26 -13.91
C LEU A 577 -18.77 -1.75 -13.73
N LYS A 578 -17.78 -2.47 -14.27
CA LYS A 578 -16.35 -2.11 -14.17
C LYS A 578 -15.54 -2.74 -15.29
N VAL A 579 -14.52 -2.03 -15.79
CA VAL A 579 -13.42 -2.64 -16.56
C VAL A 579 -12.21 -2.79 -15.64
N ILE A 580 -11.66 -3.99 -15.60
CA ILE A 580 -10.45 -4.31 -14.86
C ILE A 580 -9.36 -4.65 -15.87
N LYS A 581 -8.25 -3.91 -15.83
CA LYS A 581 -7.11 -4.09 -16.73
C LYS A 581 -6.09 -5.02 -16.10
N LEU A 582 -5.78 -6.11 -16.78
CA LEU A 582 -4.81 -7.10 -16.30
C LEU A 582 -3.39 -6.68 -16.69
N PRO A 583 -2.43 -6.68 -15.75
CA PRO A 583 -1.03 -6.44 -16.08
C PRO A 583 -0.47 -7.52 -17.00
N TYR A 584 0.38 -7.12 -17.95
CA TYR A 584 1.04 -8.04 -18.88
C TYR A 584 1.76 -9.19 -18.18
N ALA A 585 2.50 -8.89 -17.11
CA ALA A 585 3.28 -9.89 -16.37
C ALA A 585 2.41 -11.01 -15.80
N ASP A 586 1.19 -10.69 -15.34
CA ASP A 586 0.25 -11.67 -14.78
C ASP A 586 -0.34 -12.57 -15.89
N VAL A 587 -0.67 -11.97 -17.04
CA VAL A 587 -1.13 -12.72 -18.23
C VAL A 587 -0.03 -13.62 -18.77
N LEU A 588 1.22 -13.13 -18.81
CA LEU A 588 2.40 -13.86 -19.23
C LEU A 588 2.73 -15.03 -18.29
N ALA A 589 2.65 -14.82 -16.97
CA ALA A 589 2.91 -15.85 -15.97
C ALA A 589 1.92 -17.03 -16.08
N GLU A 590 0.65 -16.73 -16.35
CA GLU A 590 -0.38 -17.74 -16.62
C GLU A 590 -0.17 -18.42 -18.00
N GLY A 591 0.48 -17.73 -18.94
CA GLY A 591 1.00 -18.29 -20.19
C GLY A 591 -0.05 -18.49 -21.29
N SER A 592 0.38 -19.09 -22.40
CA SER A 592 -0.51 -19.41 -23.52
C SER A 592 -1.31 -20.70 -23.26
N GLY A 593 -2.51 -20.80 -23.81
CA GLY A 593 -3.36 -21.99 -23.72
C GLY A 593 -4.80 -21.72 -24.15
N ASN A 594 -5.50 -22.78 -24.54
CA ASN A 594 -6.92 -22.69 -24.89
C ASN A 594 -7.80 -22.90 -23.66
N GLY A 595 -8.93 -22.20 -23.63
CA GLY A 595 -9.98 -22.38 -22.65
C GLY A 595 -9.62 -22.04 -21.20
N LYS A 596 -8.74 -21.06 -20.98
CA LYS A 596 -8.48 -20.51 -19.65
C LYS A 596 -9.76 -19.95 -19.05
N LEU A 597 -10.04 -20.29 -17.80
CA LEU A 597 -11.24 -19.85 -17.12
C LEU A 597 -10.99 -18.49 -16.48
N VAL A 598 -11.86 -17.54 -16.79
CA VAL A 598 -11.89 -16.21 -16.18
C VAL A 598 -13.16 -16.09 -15.36
N THR A 599 -13.02 -15.78 -14.07
CA THR A 599 -14.14 -15.51 -13.16
C THR A 599 -13.88 -14.21 -12.42
N TYR A 600 -14.87 -13.70 -11.70
CA TYR A 600 -14.65 -12.71 -10.67
C TYR A 600 -15.36 -13.08 -9.37
N GLU A 601 -14.74 -12.72 -8.26
CA GLU A 601 -15.31 -12.82 -6.93
C GLU A 601 -15.71 -11.43 -6.45
N VAL A 602 -16.90 -11.32 -5.88
CA VAL A 602 -17.38 -10.10 -5.23
C VAL A 602 -17.26 -10.30 -3.72
N TRP A 603 -16.43 -9.47 -3.09
CA TRP A 603 -16.24 -9.44 -1.66
C TRP A 603 -16.89 -8.18 -1.09
N ARG A 604 -17.69 -8.33 -0.04
CA ARG A 604 -18.29 -7.22 0.68
C ARG A 604 -17.72 -7.18 2.08
N GLY A 605 -16.94 -6.14 2.38
CA GLY A 605 -16.13 -6.13 3.60
C GLY A 605 -15.11 -7.27 3.61
N SER A 606 -15.09 -8.07 4.67
CA SER A 606 -14.27 -9.29 4.78
C SER A 606 -14.92 -10.57 4.25
N VAL A 607 -16.17 -10.52 3.78
CA VAL A 607 -16.94 -11.72 3.39
C VAL A 607 -16.94 -11.90 1.86
N LEU A 608 -16.62 -13.11 1.39
CA LEU A 608 -16.86 -13.52 0.01
C LEU A 608 -18.37 -13.62 -0.21
N ALA A 609 -18.92 -12.67 -0.96
CA ALA A 609 -20.36 -12.55 -1.13
C ALA A 609 -20.87 -13.46 -2.24
N ASN A 610 -20.17 -13.51 -3.37
CA ASN A 610 -20.51 -14.43 -4.48
C ASN A 610 -19.34 -14.58 -5.47
N THR A 611 -19.41 -15.61 -6.32
CA THR A 611 -18.45 -15.87 -7.40
C THR A 611 -19.20 -16.01 -8.73
N SER A 612 -18.71 -15.36 -9.77
CA SER A 612 -19.33 -15.43 -11.09
C SER A 612 -19.19 -16.81 -11.74
N PRO A 613 -20.05 -17.16 -12.70
CA PRO A 613 -19.73 -18.17 -13.70
C PRO A 613 -18.44 -17.82 -14.46
N SER A 614 -17.83 -18.82 -15.11
CA SER A 614 -16.58 -18.64 -15.84
C SER A 614 -16.78 -18.31 -17.32
N THR A 615 -15.91 -17.46 -17.85
CA THR A 615 -15.70 -17.25 -19.28
C THR A 615 -14.47 -18.03 -19.74
N SER A 616 -14.60 -18.72 -20.87
CA SER A 616 -13.50 -19.48 -21.45
C SER A 616 -12.76 -18.62 -22.48
N VAL A 617 -11.49 -18.34 -22.21
CA VAL A 617 -10.63 -17.46 -23.00
C VAL A 617 -9.48 -18.26 -23.59
N ASN A 618 -9.22 -18.08 -24.89
CA ASN A 618 -8.00 -18.61 -25.49
C ASN A 618 -6.91 -17.55 -25.39
N VAL A 619 -5.71 -17.95 -25.06
CA VAL A 619 -4.55 -17.06 -24.96
C VAL A 619 -3.43 -17.61 -25.82
N ASN A 620 -2.90 -16.79 -26.72
CA ASN A 620 -1.75 -17.14 -27.55
C ASN A 620 -0.78 -15.96 -27.59
N LEU A 621 0.20 -15.99 -26.70
CA LEU A 621 1.26 -14.99 -26.57
C LEU A 621 2.47 -15.33 -27.46
N ASP A 622 2.35 -16.29 -28.39
CA ASP A 622 3.44 -16.65 -29.29
C ASP A 622 3.84 -15.46 -30.16
N SER A 623 5.10 -15.06 -30.11
CA SER A 623 5.67 -13.96 -30.89
C SER A 623 7.00 -14.37 -31.51
N PRO A 624 7.40 -13.78 -32.66
CA PRO A 624 8.79 -13.85 -33.10
C PRO A 624 9.74 -13.26 -32.04
N GLY A 625 10.98 -13.78 -31.92
CA GLY A 625 11.92 -13.33 -30.89
C GLY A 625 12.19 -14.31 -29.73
N PRO A 626 12.26 -15.61 -30.04
CA PRO A 626 11.86 -16.77 -29.20
C PRO A 626 11.13 -16.48 -27.90
N GLY A 627 9.88 -16.96 -27.85
CA GLY A 627 8.99 -16.75 -26.70
C GLY A 627 8.26 -15.41 -26.80
N PRO A 628 7.44 -15.10 -25.78
CA PRO A 628 6.78 -13.80 -25.69
C PRO A 628 7.78 -12.67 -25.39
N ASP A 629 7.45 -11.45 -25.78
CA ASP A 629 8.27 -10.27 -25.53
C ASP A 629 8.47 -10.03 -24.02
N PRO A 630 9.71 -10.04 -23.52
CA PRO A 630 9.98 -9.94 -22.08
C PRO A 630 9.69 -8.56 -21.50
N ASP A 631 9.78 -7.47 -22.28
CA ASP A 631 9.45 -6.11 -21.84
C ASP A 631 8.66 -5.33 -22.90
N PRO A 632 7.32 -5.53 -22.96
CA PRO A 632 6.47 -4.84 -23.93
C PRO A 632 6.36 -3.32 -23.67
N GLY A 633 7.00 -2.79 -22.61
CA GLY A 633 7.09 -1.36 -22.37
C GLY A 633 8.00 -0.64 -23.36
N THR A 634 8.87 -1.37 -24.06
CA THR A 634 9.72 -0.80 -25.11
C THR A 634 9.07 -0.96 -26.50
N PRO A 635 9.36 -0.08 -27.47
CA PRO A 635 8.82 -0.20 -28.82
C PRO A 635 9.39 -1.37 -29.66
N TRP A 636 10.35 -2.12 -29.13
CA TRP A 636 11.07 -3.17 -29.85
C TRP A 636 11.32 -4.38 -28.95
N HIS A 637 11.32 -5.57 -29.51
CA HIS A 637 11.54 -6.78 -28.73
C HIS A 637 13.02 -6.92 -28.36
N GLU A 638 13.35 -7.01 -27.06
CA GLU A 638 14.74 -6.91 -26.56
C GLU A 638 15.65 -7.99 -27.11
N ASN A 639 15.10 -9.17 -27.42
CA ASN A 639 15.87 -10.32 -27.88
C ASN A 639 16.26 -10.23 -29.35
N LEU A 640 15.63 -9.35 -30.13
CA LEU A 640 15.99 -9.14 -31.52
C LEU A 640 17.31 -8.37 -31.64
N VAL A 641 18.26 -8.95 -32.38
CA VAL A 641 19.53 -8.29 -32.71
C VAL A 641 19.29 -7.30 -33.85
N PRO A 642 19.78 -6.04 -33.76
CA PRO A 642 19.63 -5.07 -34.84
C PRO A 642 20.22 -5.59 -36.17
N LEU A 643 19.62 -5.19 -37.29
CA LEU A 643 20.15 -5.52 -38.61
C LEU A 643 21.44 -4.77 -38.90
N VAL A 644 22.23 -5.26 -39.86
CA VAL A 644 23.40 -4.56 -40.40
C VAL A 644 23.14 -4.18 -41.85
N VAL A 645 23.34 -2.92 -42.21
CA VAL A 645 23.24 -2.45 -43.59
C VAL A 645 24.63 -2.24 -44.18
N VAL A 646 24.87 -2.78 -45.37
CA VAL A 646 26.10 -2.57 -46.14
C VAL A 646 25.76 -2.00 -47.51
N GLY A 647 26.40 -0.89 -47.89
CA GLY A 647 26.26 -0.29 -49.22
C GLY A 647 26.86 -1.15 -50.33
N ASP A 648 26.42 -0.96 -51.58
CA ASP A 648 26.81 -1.74 -52.77
C ASP A 648 28.31 -2.06 -52.87
N SER A 649 29.17 -1.07 -52.61
CA SER A 649 30.63 -1.22 -52.73
C SER A 649 31.30 -1.83 -51.50
N GLY A 650 30.62 -1.85 -50.35
CA GLY A 650 31.19 -2.21 -49.05
C GLY A 650 32.21 -1.21 -48.48
N ALA A 651 32.46 -0.08 -49.15
CA ALA A 651 33.55 0.83 -48.80
C ALA A 651 33.30 1.70 -47.55
N GLY A 652 32.05 1.85 -47.11
CA GLY A 652 31.68 2.64 -45.92
C GLY A 652 31.81 1.88 -44.60
N GLY A 653 31.89 0.55 -44.63
CA GLY A 653 31.71 -0.30 -43.46
C GLY A 653 30.23 -0.51 -43.10
N ASP A 654 30.01 -1.12 -41.94
CA ASP A 654 28.66 -1.42 -41.43
C ASP A 654 27.89 -0.13 -41.12
N ASN A 655 26.64 -0.08 -41.56
CA ASN A 655 25.68 1.00 -41.32
C ASN A 655 26.11 2.38 -41.86
N VAL A 656 27.00 2.40 -42.87
CA VAL A 656 27.39 3.62 -43.58
C VAL A 656 27.24 3.40 -45.08
N ILE A 657 26.42 4.25 -45.71
CA ILE A 657 26.34 4.33 -47.17
C ILE A 657 27.24 5.49 -47.61
N PRO A 658 28.43 5.22 -48.16
CA PRO A 658 29.34 6.27 -48.59
C PRO A 658 28.77 7.02 -49.82
N PRO A 659 29.25 8.24 -50.13
CA PRO A 659 28.73 9.03 -51.24
C PRO A 659 28.75 8.32 -52.61
N GLY A 660 29.71 7.41 -52.83
CA GLY A 660 29.82 6.62 -54.06
C GLY A 660 28.75 5.54 -54.24
N ASP A 661 28.02 5.20 -53.17
CA ASP A 661 26.89 4.25 -53.18
C ASP A 661 25.54 4.96 -53.04
N PHE A 662 25.54 6.29 -53.01
CA PHE A 662 24.32 7.08 -53.10
C PHE A 662 23.59 6.78 -54.42
N ASN A 663 22.32 6.35 -54.35
CA ASN A 663 21.54 5.79 -55.47
C ASN A 663 21.99 4.41 -55.99
N LYS A 664 22.62 3.58 -55.16
CA LYS A 664 22.79 2.15 -55.44
C LYS A 664 22.04 1.30 -54.42
N ASP A 665 21.81 0.04 -54.77
CA ASP A 665 21.19 -0.91 -53.84
C ASP A 665 22.10 -1.09 -52.60
N ALA A 666 21.48 -1.31 -51.44
CA ALA A 666 22.18 -1.75 -50.23
C ALA A 666 21.63 -3.10 -49.79
N VAL A 667 22.35 -3.80 -48.91
CA VAL A 667 21.89 -5.08 -48.35
C VAL A 667 21.74 -4.94 -46.84
N ALA A 668 20.52 -5.12 -46.35
CA ALA A 668 20.23 -5.30 -44.95
C ALA A 668 20.34 -6.79 -44.59
N THR A 669 21.23 -7.14 -43.67
CA THR A 669 21.39 -8.49 -43.14
C THR A 669 20.69 -8.55 -41.79
N VAL A 670 19.61 -9.32 -41.72
CA VAL A 670 18.83 -9.57 -40.50
C VAL A 670 19.33 -10.86 -39.85
N PRO A 671 19.89 -10.79 -38.63
CA PRO A 671 20.38 -11.98 -37.93
C PRO A 671 19.26 -12.98 -37.65
N HIS A 672 19.51 -14.26 -37.88
CA HIS A 672 18.54 -15.30 -37.54
C HIS A 672 18.61 -15.74 -36.06
N ILE A 673 19.66 -15.36 -35.34
CA ILE A 673 19.89 -15.68 -33.94
C ILE A 673 19.68 -14.43 -33.08
N GLY A 674 18.89 -14.57 -32.01
CA GLY A 674 18.61 -13.54 -31.03
C GLY A 674 19.76 -13.34 -30.04
N LYS A 675 19.60 -12.36 -29.14
CA LYS A 675 20.58 -12.09 -28.06
C LYS A 675 20.71 -13.27 -27.09
N ASP A 676 19.67 -14.08 -26.96
CA ASP A 676 19.62 -15.32 -26.18
C ASP A 676 20.27 -16.54 -26.87
N GLY A 677 20.74 -16.40 -28.11
CA GLY A 677 21.35 -17.48 -28.88
C GLY A 677 20.37 -18.42 -29.57
N MET A 678 19.07 -18.13 -29.55
CA MET A 678 18.01 -18.95 -30.14
C MET A 678 17.53 -18.36 -31.48
N VAL A 679 16.93 -19.19 -32.34
CA VAL A 679 16.44 -18.76 -33.65
C VAL A 679 15.21 -17.86 -33.49
N ILE A 680 15.22 -16.66 -34.09
CA ILE A 680 14.19 -15.62 -33.88
C ILE A 680 12.86 -15.86 -34.63
N TRP A 681 12.87 -16.78 -35.60
CA TRP A 681 11.73 -17.09 -36.45
C TRP A 681 11.55 -18.59 -36.67
N LYS A 682 10.39 -18.96 -37.20
CA LYS A 682 10.06 -20.33 -37.60
C LYS A 682 9.51 -20.34 -39.04
N PRO A 683 9.49 -21.50 -39.73
CA PRO A 683 8.88 -21.62 -41.04
C PRO A 683 7.44 -21.11 -41.05
N GLY A 684 7.11 -20.23 -42.00
CA GLY A 684 5.83 -19.54 -42.09
C GLY A 684 5.90 -18.06 -41.67
N ASP A 685 6.88 -17.69 -40.83
CA ASP A 685 7.12 -16.28 -40.47
C ASP A 685 7.57 -15.47 -41.69
N ARG A 686 7.44 -14.15 -41.60
CA ARG A 686 7.84 -13.21 -42.67
C ARG A 686 8.63 -12.05 -42.09
N VAL A 687 9.71 -11.65 -42.75
CA VAL A 687 10.60 -10.57 -42.32
C VAL A 687 10.49 -9.40 -43.30
N GLN A 688 10.33 -8.19 -42.81
CA GLN A 688 10.32 -7.00 -43.66
C GLN A 688 11.16 -5.89 -43.05
N VAL A 689 11.97 -5.22 -43.86
CA VAL A 689 12.80 -4.11 -43.41
C VAL A 689 12.02 -2.81 -43.56
N SER A 690 12.07 -1.98 -42.54
CA SER A 690 11.64 -0.59 -42.55
C SER A 690 12.85 0.31 -42.75
N TRP A 691 12.74 1.28 -43.65
CA TRP A 691 13.73 2.32 -43.87
C TRP A 691 13.10 3.68 -43.57
N ASP A 692 13.51 4.31 -42.48
CA ASP A 692 12.97 5.62 -42.05
C ASP A 692 11.43 5.59 -41.91
N GLY A 693 10.91 4.49 -41.35
CA GLY A 693 9.47 4.24 -41.16
C GLY A 693 8.73 3.66 -42.37
N ILE A 694 9.38 3.49 -43.53
CA ILE A 694 8.75 2.95 -44.74
C ILE A 694 9.14 1.49 -44.93
N LEU A 695 8.16 0.58 -44.95
CA LEU A 695 8.39 -0.84 -45.25
C LEU A 695 8.84 -1.05 -46.70
N ILE A 696 9.94 -1.77 -46.85
CA ILE A 696 10.65 -1.96 -48.12
C ILE A 696 10.35 -3.34 -48.71
N GLY A 697 10.02 -3.35 -50.01
CA GLY A 697 9.81 -4.58 -50.77
C GLY A 697 8.62 -5.42 -50.28
N THR A 698 8.59 -6.68 -50.71
CA THR A 698 7.64 -7.68 -50.19
C THR A 698 8.25 -8.40 -48.98
N PRO A 699 7.46 -8.82 -47.97
CA PRO A 699 7.97 -9.59 -46.84
C PRO A 699 8.75 -10.84 -47.29
N PHE A 700 9.96 -11.00 -46.77
CA PHE A 700 10.84 -12.14 -47.00
C PHE A 700 10.32 -13.37 -46.23
N PRO A 701 9.94 -14.46 -46.91
CA PRO A 701 9.36 -15.63 -46.24
C PRO A 701 10.42 -16.51 -45.58
N ILE A 702 10.16 -16.91 -44.33
CA ILE A 702 10.92 -17.94 -43.64
C ILE A 702 10.36 -19.31 -43.99
N THR A 703 11.24 -20.20 -44.42
CA THR A 703 10.96 -21.55 -44.88
C THR A 703 11.94 -22.51 -44.20
N LEU A 704 11.65 -23.81 -44.27
CA LEU A 704 12.58 -24.84 -43.76
C LEU A 704 13.98 -24.77 -44.40
N ALA A 705 14.13 -24.16 -45.58
CA ALA A 705 15.43 -24.06 -46.27
C ALA A 705 16.32 -22.92 -45.75
N ASN A 706 15.73 -21.86 -45.18
CA ASN A 706 16.45 -20.64 -44.77
C ASN A 706 16.26 -20.27 -43.28
N GLU A 707 15.49 -21.03 -42.49
CA GLU A 707 15.23 -20.75 -41.07
C GLU A 707 16.52 -20.63 -40.20
N LYS A 708 17.64 -21.21 -40.66
CA LYS A 708 18.95 -21.21 -39.97
C LYS A 708 20.00 -20.30 -40.62
N GLN A 709 19.57 -19.30 -41.36
CA GLN A 709 20.44 -18.39 -42.11
C GLN A 709 19.96 -16.95 -41.93
N ASP A 710 20.89 -16.01 -41.87
CA ASP A 710 20.57 -14.59 -41.84
C ASP A 710 19.82 -14.19 -43.12
N ALA A 711 18.75 -13.41 -42.97
CA ALA A 711 17.98 -12.94 -44.11
C ALA A 711 18.67 -11.72 -44.74
N LYS A 712 19.02 -11.83 -46.02
CA LYS A 712 19.61 -10.74 -46.79
C LYS A 712 18.54 -10.07 -47.63
N ILE A 713 18.18 -8.85 -47.28
CA ILE A 713 17.11 -8.08 -47.91
C ILE A 713 17.73 -6.89 -48.64
N THR A 714 17.49 -6.80 -49.95
CA THR A 714 17.96 -5.69 -50.77
C THR A 714 17.13 -4.44 -50.49
N ILE A 715 17.80 -3.35 -50.13
CA ILE A 715 17.23 -2.01 -50.07
C ILE A 715 17.44 -1.36 -51.45
N PRO A 716 16.37 -1.08 -52.21
CA PRO A 716 16.52 -0.56 -53.57
C PRO A 716 17.23 0.79 -53.62
N ALA A 717 17.97 1.03 -54.70
CA ALA A 717 18.69 2.26 -55.00
C ALA A 717 17.84 3.53 -54.84
N VAL A 718 16.56 3.46 -55.22
CA VAL A 718 15.62 4.58 -55.08
C VAL A 718 15.32 4.93 -53.62
N THR A 719 15.35 3.94 -52.72
CA THR A 719 15.15 4.12 -51.27
C THR A 719 16.42 4.70 -50.64
N VAL A 720 17.59 4.13 -50.96
CA VAL A 720 18.89 4.61 -50.47
C VAL A 720 19.15 6.05 -50.92
N GLY A 721 18.81 6.37 -52.16
CA GLY A 721 18.99 7.70 -52.75
C GLY A 721 17.93 8.74 -52.39
N ALA A 722 16.87 8.36 -51.67
CA ALA A 722 15.73 9.26 -51.41
C ALA A 722 16.08 10.44 -50.49
N SER A 723 17.00 10.25 -49.55
CA SER A 723 17.44 11.30 -48.61
C SER A 723 18.77 10.94 -47.94
N THR A 724 19.45 11.93 -47.37
CA THR A 724 20.77 11.78 -46.73
C THR A 724 20.67 11.97 -45.21
N GLY A 725 21.77 11.73 -44.50
CA GLY A 725 21.84 11.72 -43.03
C GLY A 725 21.48 10.36 -42.42
N LEU A 726 21.34 10.34 -41.09
CA LEU A 726 20.95 9.13 -40.36
C LEU A 726 19.54 8.69 -40.77
N LYS A 727 19.40 7.39 -41.04
CA LYS A 727 18.13 6.70 -41.26
C LYS A 727 17.94 5.65 -40.19
N ASP A 728 16.78 5.66 -39.53
CA ASP A 728 16.43 4.60 -38.60
C ASP A 728 15.94 3.40 -39.41
N VAL A 729 16.73 2.33 -39.39
CA VAL A 729 16.45 1.10 -40.15
C VAL A 729 16.25 -0.04 -39.17
N PHE A 730 15.09 -0.68 -39.23
CA PHE A 730 14.75 -1.82 -38.38
C PHE A 730 14.04 -2.89 -39.20
N TYR A 731 13.84 -4.07 -38.64
CA TYR A 731 13.01 -5.10 -39.28
C TYR A 731 11.83 -5.47 -38.39
N ILE A 732 10.78 -5.93 -39.05
CA ILE A 732 9.59 -6.51 -38.44
C ILE A 732 9.56 -7.97 -38.84
N VAL A 733 9.40 -8.85 -37.85
CA VAL A 733 9.05 -10.25 -38.09
C VAL A 733 7.57 -10.42 -37.77
N SER A 734 6.82 -11.06 -38.67
CA SER A 734 5.39 -11.34 -38.49
C SER A 734 5.11 -12.83 -38.49
N ARG A 735 4.20 -13.27 -37.61
CA ARG A 735 3.82 -14.67 -37.38
C ARG A 735 2.31 -14.83 -37.32
N ASP A 736 1.76 -15.76 -38.08
CA ASP A 736 0.34 -16.11 -38.01
C ASP A 736 0.05 -16.91 -36.71
N LEU A 737 -1.04 -16.59 -36.00
CA LEU A 737 -1.43 -17.20 -34.72
C LEU A 737 -2.65 -18.14 -34.85
N PRO A 738 -2.49 -19.37 -35.35
CA PRO A 738 -3.61 -20.32 -35.44
C PRO A 738 -4.16 -20.69 -34.05
N PRO A 739 -5.47 -21.01 -33.94
CA PRO A 739 -6.46 -21.10 -35.02
C PRO A 739 -7.05 -19.74 -35.45
N SER A 740 -6.67 -18.64 -34.81
CA SER A 740 -7.12 -17.30 -35.19
C SER A 740 -6.47 -16.82 -36.50
N ASN A 741 -7.01 -15.77 -37.09
CA ASN A 741 -6.39 -15.03 -38.19
C ASN A 741 -5.53 -13.85 -37.71
N GLN A 742 -5.19 -13.80 -36.42
CA GLN A 742 -4.32 -12.77 -35.86
C GLN A 742 -2.87 -12.99 -36.29
N VAL A 743 -2.13 -11.89 -36.34
CA VAL A 743 -0.71 -11.87 -36.71
C VAL A 743 0.08 -11.21 -35.59
N ALA A 744 0.95 -11.95 -34.93
CA ALA A 744 1.93 -11.37 -34.00
C ALA A 744 3.05 -10.71 -34.79
N THR A 745 3.51 -9.56 -34.32
CA THR A 745 4.68 -8.87 -34.89
C THR A 745 5.69 -8.55 -33.81
N ALA A 746 6.98 -8.75 -34.12
CA ALA A 746 8.09 -8.29 -33.28
C ALA A 746 8.97 -7.35 -34.10
N VAL A 747 9.37 -6.25 -33.48
CA VAL A 747 10.15 -5.18 -34.11
C VAL A 747 11.55 -5.17 -33.50
N SER A 748 12.60 -5.06 -34.32
CA SER A 748 13.96 -4.93 -33.81
C SER A 748 14.25 -3.52 -33.32
N GLU A 749 15.25 -3.37 -32.44
CA GLU A 749 15.83 -2.07 -32.14
C GLU A 749 16.31 -1.38 -33.44
N PRO A 750 16.08 -0.07 -33.62
CA PRO A 750 16.54 0.66 -34.80
C PRO A 750 18.07 0.71 -34.91
N THR A 751 18.57 0.37 -36.09
CA THR A 751 19.96 0.61 -36.48
C THR A 751 20.06 1.95 -37.21
N PRO A 752 20.82 2.94 -36.69
CA PRO A 752 21.06 4.18 -37.40
C PRO A 752 22.03 3.93 -38.56
N VAL A 753 21.57 4.18 -39.79
CA VAL A 753 22.36 4.06 -41.01
C VAL A 753 22.70 5.45 -41.53
N ASP A 754 23.99 5.80 -41.57
CA ASP A 754 24.45 7.09 -42.10
C ASP A 754 24.50 7.08 -43.62
N VAL A 755 23.57 7.79 -44.25
CA VAL A 755 23.51 7.93 -45.71
C VAL A 755 24.18 9.22 -46.13
N GLN A 756 25.39 9.12 -46.65
CA GLN A 756 26.19 10.28 -46.99
C GLN A 756 25.88 10.80 -48.39
N SER A 757 25.66 12.11 -48.49
CA SER A 757 25.43 12.79 -49.77
C SER A 757 26.75 13.04 -50.51
N PRO A 758 26.74 13.10 -51.85
CA PRO A 758 27.77 13.80 -52.62
C PRO A 758 27.98 15.27 -52.17
N GLY A 759 26.97 15.89 -51.55
CA GLY A 759 27.02 17.23 -50.94
C GLY A 759 27.95 17.39 -49.73
N LEU A 760 28.73 16.38 -49.34
CA LEU A 760 29.81 16.48 -48.34
C LEU A 760 31.20 16.61 -48.98
N LEU A 761 31.29 16.43 -50.30
CA LEU A 761 32.51 16.60 -51.07
C LEU A 761 32.69 18.08 -51.46
N PRO A 762 33.93 18.56 -51.70
CA PRO A 762 34.19 19.93 -52.17
C PRO A 762 33.35 20.29 -53.40
N GLY A 763 32.62 21.40 -53.34
CA GLY A 763 31.71 21.83 -54.40
C GLY A 763 30.49 20.93 -54.60
N ASP A 764 30.07 20.21 -53.57
CA ASP A 764 28.94 19.26 -53.64
C ASP A 764 29.18 18.14 -54.67
N GLY A 765 30.46 17.78 -54.86
CA GLY A 765 30.88 16.78 -55.85
C GLY A 765 31.09 17.35 -57.26
N SER A 766 30.99 18.67 -57.46
CA SER A 766 31.28 19.34 -58.73
C SER A 766 32.07 20.64 -58.53
N LEU A 767 33.17 20.80 -59.25
CA LEU A 767 33.98 22.01 -59.19
C LEU A 767 33.90 22.81 -60.50
N ALA A 768 33.85 24.14 -60.36
CA ALA A 768 33.90 25.04 -61.49
C ALA A 768 35.23 24.92 -62.25
N LYS A 769 35.24 25.30 -63.53
CA LYS A 769 36.49 25.38 -64.30
C LYS A 769 37.44 26.42 -63.70
N ALA A 770 38.74 26.17 -63.79
CA ALA A 770 39.75 27.17 -63.46
C ALA A 770 39.54 28.45 -64.29
N ILE A 771 39.75 29.61 -63.66
CA ILE A 771 39.56 30.93 -64.29
C ILE A 771 40.92 31.50 -64.66
N PHE A 772 41.00 32.11 -65.84
CA PHE A 772 42.10 32.99 -66.21
C PHE A 772 41.57 34.43 -66.18
N PRO A 773 41.91 35.25 -65.18
CA PRO A 773 41.38 36.62 -65.04
C PRO A 773 41.68 37.53 -66.23
N GLU A 774 42.74 37.20 -66.98
CA GLU A 774 43.22 37.97 -68.12
C GLU A 774 42.74 37.40 -69.47
N GLU A 775 41.84 36.40 -69.43
CA GLU A 775 41.19 35.82 -70.60
C GLU A 775 40.32 36.86 -71.32
N ASP A 776 40.52 36.99 -72.63
CA ASP A 776 39.47 37.51 -73.50
C ASP A 776 38.38 36.44 -73.60
N THR A 777 37.32 36.61 -72.81
CA THR A 777 36.23 35.63 -72.67
C THR A 777 35.41 35.46 -73.96
N VAL A 778 35.49 36.40 -74.91
CA VAL A 778 34.83 36.28 -76.21
C VAL A 778 35.63 35.37 -77.15
N GLN A 779 36.96 35.37 -77.02
CA GLN A 779 37.87 34.63 -77.89
C GLN A 779 38.50 33.38 -77.24
N ASN A 780 38.29 33.18 -75.93
CA ASN A 780 38.90 32.15 -75.08
C ASN A 780 40.43 32.13 -75.25
N VAL A 781 41.07 33.31 -75.19
CA VAL A 781 42.50 33.49 -75.46
C VAL A 781 43.17 34.43 -74.45
N ILE A 782 44.38 34.09 -74.03
CA ILE A 782 45.34 35.01 -73.42
C ILE A 782 46.17 35.60 -74.54
N ASN A 783 45.85 36.84 -74.90
CA ASN A 783 46.56 37.55 -75.94
C ASN A 783 47.88 38.15 -75.42
N ARG A 784 48.69 38.66 -76.35
CA ARG A 784 50.00 39.26 -76.04
C ARG A 784 49.98 40.37 -75.00
N VAL A 785 48.93 41.20 -74.95
CA VAL A 785 48.85 42.32 -73.99
C VAL A 785 48.73 41.79 -72.56
N ASN A 786 48.07 40.65 -72.42
CA ASN A 786 47.72 40.06 -71.15
C ASN A 786 48.73 39.00 -70.68
N GLY A 787 49.37 38.23 -71.57
CA GLY A 787 50.25 37.12 -71.19
C GLY A 787 51.76 37.38 -71.23
N LEU A 788 52.24 38.58 -71.57
CA LEU A 788 53.68 38.89 -71.66
C LEU A 788 54.38 38.98 -70.29
N ASP A 789 53.63 39.27 -69.22
CA ASP A 789 54.14 39.35 -67.84
C ASP A 789 53.85 38.06 -67.04
N GLY A 790 53.45 36.97 -67.72
CA GLY A 790 52.84 35.79 -67.12
C GLY A 790 51.31 35.88 -67.14
N THR A 791 50.62 34.84 -66.66
CA THR A 791 49.16 34.89 -66.45
C THR A 791 48.77 34.11 -65.20
N PRO A 792 47.82 34.59 -64.37
CA PRO A 792 47.34 33.86 -63.21
C PRO A 792 46.26 32.84 -63.58
N ILE A 793 46.28 31.69 -62.92
CA ILE A 793 45.19 30.72 -62.84
C ILE A 793 44.53 30.89 -61.48
N GLN A 794 43.23 31.13 -61.46
CA GLN A 794 42.45 31.21 -60.23
C GLN A 794 41.54 29.99 -60.06
N ILE A 795 41.65 29.35 -58.91
CA ILE A 795 40.70 28.36 -58.41
C ILE A 795 39.76 29.08 -57.46
N MET A 796 38.50 29.24 -57.85
CA MET A 796 37.51 29.91 -57.02
C MET A 796 37.23 29.07 -55.77
N LEU A 797 37.35 29.70 -54.61
CA LEU A 797 37.01 29.12 -53.31
C LEU A 797 35.69 29.72 -52.80
N LYS A 798 35.45 31.00 -53.10
CA LYS A 798 34.22 31.69 -52.73
C LYS A 798 33.02 31.10 -53.48
N GLY A 799 32.03 30.66 -52.72
CA GLY A 799 30.81 30.06 -53.26
C GLY A 799 30.94 28.57 -53.58
N VAL A 800 32.08 27.94 -53.25
CA VAL A 800 32.23 26.48 -53.27
C VAL A 800 31.85 25.94 -51.89
N SER A 801 30.86 25.05 -51.85
CA SER A 801 30.44 24.39 -50.61
C SER A 801 31.51 23.41 -50.11
N ASN A 802 31.56 23.17 -48.79
CA ASN A 802 32.36 22.10 -48.17
C ASN A 802 33.87 22.15 -48.42
N ILE A 803 34.40 23.37 -48.52
CA ILE A 803 35.83 23.66 -48.48
C ILE A 803 36.19 24.36 -47.16
N ALA A 804 37.33 24.02 -46.60
CA ALA A 804 37.83 24.57 -45.35
C ALA A 804 39.37 24.75 -45.40
N LYS A 805 39.89 25.41 -44.37
CA LYS A 805 41.33 25.48 -44.13
C LYS A 805 41.91 24.06 -44.06
N ASP A 806 43.10 23.90 -44.63
CA ASP A 806 43.87 22.65 -44.71
C ASP A 806 43.34 21.60 -45.71
N ASP A 807 42.23 21.86 -46.41
CA ASP A 807 41.86 21.06 -47.59
C ASP A 807 42.93 21.20 -48.69
N LEU A 808 43.06 20.19 -49.53
CA LEU A 808 44.18 20.03 -50.46
C LEU A 808 43.76 20.34 -51.90
N ILE A 809 44.49 21.24 -52.55
CA ILE A 809 44.38 21.51 -54.00
C ILE A 809 45.51 20.78 -54.72
N ASN A 810 45.12 19.94 -55.68
CA ASN A 810 46.01 19.40 -56.71
C ASN A 810 45.69 20.10 -58.02
N LEU A 811 46.69 20.65 -58.72
CA LEU A 811 46.49 21.37 -59.98
C LEU A 811 47.56 21.00 -60.98
N ARG A 812 47.17 20.74 -62.22
CA ARG A 812 48.07 20.49 -63.34
C ARG A 812 47.75 21.41 -64.51
N PHE A 813 48.68 22.30 -64.84
CA PHE A 813 48.68 23.12 -66.05
C PHE A 813 49.67 22.54 -67.05
N VAL A 814 49.30 22.46 -68.32
CA VAL A 814 50.22 22.04 -69.39
C VAL A 814 49.83 22.62 -70.75
N GLY A 815 50.82 22.99 -71.56
CA GLY A 815 50.64 23.42 -72.95
C GLY A 815 50.33 22.27 -73.90
N ARG A 816 49.59 22.54 -74.98
CA ARG A 816 49.10 21.59 -75.98
C ARG A 816 49.43 22.10 -77.38
N GLU A 817 49.98 21.25 -78.25
CA GLU A 817 50.45 21.62 -79.59
C GLU A 817 49.35 22.13 -80.57
N GLY A 818 48.06 22.06 -80.19
CA GLY A 818 46.92 22.55 -80.97
C GLY A 818 46.23 23.78 -80.38
N LEU A 819 45.75 24.70 -81.24
CA LEU A 819 45.01 25.93 -80.87
C LEU A 819 43.51 25.73 -80.61
N VAL A 820 42.96 24.58 -80.99
CA VAL A 820 41.52 24.28 -80.84
C VAL A 820 41.24 22.90 -80.27
N ASP A 821 42.27 22.09 -80.03
CA ASP A 821 42.16 20.71 -79.57
C ASP A 821 42.80 20.56 -78.17
N PRO A 822 42.01 20.36 -77.11
CA PRO A 822 42.52 20.16 -75.75
C PRO A 822 43.27 18.83 -75.57
N THR A 823 43.13 17.89 -76.51
CA THR A 823 43.75 16.55 -76.44
C THR A 823 45.06 16.44 -77.23
N ALA A 824 45.50 17.52 -77.87
CA ALA A 824 46.74 17.55 -78.62
C ALA A 824 47.97 17.18 -77.76
N PRO A 825 49.10 16.74 -78.36
CA PRO A 825 50.31 16.41 -77.62
C PRO A 825 50.76 17.54 -76.68
N GLU A 826 51.30 17.16 -75.52
CA GLU A 826 51.77 18.12 -74.52
C GLU A 826 53.08 18.77 -74.96
N ILE A 827 53.17 20.08 -74.78
CA ILE A 827 54.39 20.83 -75.11
C ILE A 827 55.41 20.61 -73.99
N SER A 828 56.53 19.98 -74.33
CA SER A 828 57.54 19.60 -73.34
C SER A 828 58.07 20.80 -72.53
N GLY A 829 58.10 20.64 -71.21
CA GLY A 829 58.58 21.65 -70.27
C GLY A 829 57.67 22.88 -70.12
N THR A 830 56.37 22.72 -70.40
CA THR A 830 55.29 23.67 -70.06
C THR A 830 54.42 23.20 -68.90
N GLU A 831 54.70 22.01 -68.37
CA GLU A 831 53.94 21.43 -67.26
C GLU A 831 54.26 22.14 -65.94
N LEU A 832 53.21 22.55 -65.24
CA LEU A 832 53.26 23.10 -63.90
C LEU A 832 52.29 22.30 -63.04
N VAL A 833 52.81 21.66 -61.99
CA VAL A 833 52.03 20.84 -61.06
C VAL A 833 52.11 21.43 -59.67
N VAL A 834 50.95 21.57 -59.05
CA VAL A 834 50.76 21.83 -57.62
C VAL A 834 50.22 20.54 -57.02
N ILE A 835 50.92 20.03 -56.00
CA ILE A 835 50.53 18.82 -55.29
C ILE A 835 50.30 19.20 -53.83
N ASP A 836 49.16 18.79 -53.27
CA ASP A 836 48.78 18.94 -51.88
C ASP A 836 48.93 20.38 -51.34
N HIS A 837 48.54 21.38 -52.13
CA HIS A 837 48.50 22.75 -51.63
C HIS A 837 47.40 22.90 -50.60
N LYS A 838 47.78 23.20 -49.35
CA LYS A 838 46.84 23.43 -48.26
C LYS A 838 46.19 24.80 -48.39
N ILE A 839 44.87 24.82 -48.46
CA ILE A 839 44.08 26.06 -48.46
C ILE A 839 44.33 26.81 -47.15
N THR A 840 44.73 28.07 -47.28
CA THR A 840 45.03 28.99 -46.16
C THR A 840 43.85 29.89 -45.82
N ASP A 841 43.84 30.42 -44.58
CA ASP A 841 42.82 31.39 -44.14
C ASP A 841 42.78 32.66 -45.03
N GLN A 842 43.94 33.04 -45.58
CA GLN A 842 44.06 34.19 -46.48
C GLN A 842 43.39 33.94 -47.83
N GLU A 843 43.55 32.75 -48.39
CA GLU A 843 42.93 32.36 -49.68
C GLU A 843 41.41 32.22 -49.55
N ILE A 844 40.92 31.72 -48.42
CA ILE A 844 39.48 31.70 -48.10
C ILE A 844 38.93 33.14 -48.02
N ALA A 845 39.65 34.06 -47.36
CA ALA A 845 39.24 35.45 -47.25
C ALA A 845 39.25 36.20 -48.59
N LEU A 846 40.25 35.93 -49.44
CA LEU A 846 40.34 36.46 -50.81
C LEU A 846 39.29 35.86 -51.74
N GLY A 847 38.87 34.62 -51.46
CA GLY A 847 37.85 33.90 -52.21
C GLY A 847 38.37 33.08 -53.38
N TYR A 848 39.69 32.96 -53.54
CA TYR A 848 40.32 32.14 -54.57
C TYR A 848 41.77 31.77 -54.18
N TYR A 849 42.24 30.65 -54.69
CA TYR A 849 43.66 30.31 -54.77
C TYR A 849 44.21 30.76 -56.13
N GLU A 850 45.38 31.39 -56.15
CA GLU A 850 46.01 31.89 -57.38
C GLU A 850 47.37 31.23 -57.61
N LEU A 851 47.52 30.62 -58.79
CA LEU A 851 48.79 30.11 -59.28
C LEU A 851 49.27 31.00 -60.43
N ALA A 852 50.38 31.68 -60.24
CA ALA A 852 51.02 32.43 -61.32
C ALA A 852 51.70 31.47 -62.31
N VAL A 853 51.41 31.62 -63.61
CA VAL A 853 52.12 30.95 -64.70
C VAL A 853 53.10 31.95 -65.33
N PRO A 854 54.41 31.86 -65.03
CA PRO A 854 55.40 32.77 -65.58
C PRO A 854 55.48 32.74 -67.10
N TYR A 855 55.80 33.89 -67.71
CA TYR A 855 56.07 33.96 -69.15
C TYR A 855 57.20 33.00 -69.56
N ASN A 856 58.34 33.01 -68.86
CA ASN A 856 59.45 32.08 -69.09
C ASN A 856 59.58 31.16 -67.85
N PRO A 857 59.59 29.82 -67.99
CA PRO A 857 59.65 29.03 -69.24
C PRO A 857 58.30 28.59 -69.82
N TYR A 858 57.17 28.86 -69.16
CA TYR A 858 55.91 28.20 -69.48
C TYR A 858 55.19 28.81 -70.68
N LEU A 859 54.70 30.06 -70.59
CA LEU A 859 53.91 30.65 -71.67
C LEU A 859 54.72 30.93 -72.93
N GLN A 860 56.03 31.19 -72.80
CA GLN A 860 56.96 31.39 -73.92
C GLN A 860 57.06 30.15 -74.81
N LYS A 861 57.06 28.95 -74.22
CA LYS A 861 57.11 27.69 -74.98
C LYS A 861 55.77 27.35 -75.63
N ILE A 862 54.66 27.80 -75.06
CA ILE A 862 53.33 27.65 -75.66
C ILE A 862 53.19 28.62 -76.83
N CYS A 863 53.62 29.88 -76.66
CA CYS A 863 53.68 31.00 -77.61
C CYS A 863 52.41 31.27 -78.43
N ARG A 864 51.99 30.31 -79.25
CA ARG A 864 50.77 30.29 -80.04
C ARG A 864 50.18 28.86 -80.10
N ALA A 865 49.61 28.39 -79.00
CA ALA A 865 49.02 27.07 -78.89
C ALA A 865 47.95 27.03 -77.79
N GLY A 866 47.39 25.85 -77.49
CA GLY A 866 46.43 25.68 -76.40
C GLY A 866 47.10 25.34 -75.08
N CYS A 867 46.37 25.41 -73.98
CA CYS A 867 46.76 24.79 -72.72
C CYS A 867 45.54 24.28 -71.97
N THR A 868 45.78 23.27 -71.14
CA THR A 868 44.76 22.64 -70.28
C THR A 868 45.13 22.84 -68.83
N VAL A 869 44.13 23.16 -68.01
CA VAL A 869 44.20 23.11 -66.55
C VAL A 869 43.22 22.07 -66.04
N ASN A 870 43.73 21.12 -65.27
CA ASN A 870 42.93 20.23 -64.44
C ASN A 870 43.26 20.57 -62.98
N TYR A 871 42.27 20.47 -62.11
CA TYR A 871 42.52 20.54 -60.69
C TYR A 871 41.50 19.71 -59.92
N SER A 872 41.88 19.27 -58.73
CA SER A 872 40.98 18.70 -57.75
C SER A 872 41.15 19.32 -56.38
N ILE A 873 40.07 19.25 -55.61
CA ILE A 873 40.06 19.62 -54.19
C ILE A 873 39.72 18.37 -53.39
N THR A 874 40.51 18.09 -52.36
CA THR A 874 40.26 16.98 -51.42
C THR A 874 40.03 17.56 -50.04
N ASN A 875 38.88 17.29 -49.44
CA ASN A 875 38.61 17.60 -48.05
C ASN A 875 38.82 16.37 -47.15
N LYS A 876 38.57 16.54 -45.86
CA LYS A 876 38.73 15.50 -44.82
C LYS A 876 37.83 14.26 -45.02
N VAL A 877 36.83 14.33 -45.91
CA VAL A 877 35.89 13.24 -46.25
C VAL A 877 36.49 12.26 -47.27
N GLY A 878 37.61 12.61 -47.90
CA GLY A 878 38.58 11.61 -48.42
C GLY A 878 38.47 11.19 -49.89
N THR A 879 37.70 11.86 -50.74
CA THR A 879 37.73 11.63 -52.20
C THR A 879 38.01 12.95 -52.95
N PRO A 880 39.04 13.03 -53.81
CA PRO A 880 39.28 14.22 -54.63
C PRO A 880 38.11 14.49 -55.57
N VAL A 881 37.57 15.70 -55.54
CA VAL A 881 36.60 16.15 -56.55
C VAL A 881 37.40 16.80 -57.67
N GLU A 882 37.28 16.26 -58.88
CA GLU A 882 37.92 16.81 -60.07
C GLU A 882 37.05 17.91 -60.68
N ALA A 883 37.66 19.01 -61.08
CA ALA A 883 37.02 20.03 -61.87
C ALA A 883 37.00 19.67 -63.35
N ASP A 884 36.00 20.18 -64.06
CA ASP A 884 36.03 20.13 -65.52
C ASP A 884 37.31 20.79 -66.04
N GLN A 885 37.96 20.14 -67.00
CA GLN A 885 39.15 20.68 -67.66
C GLN A 885 38.85 22.06 -68.29
N LYS A 886 39.65 23.07 -67.93
CA LYS A 886 39.66 24.36 -68.65
C LYS A 886 40.67 24.27 -69.78
N TYR A 887 40.21 24.55 -71.00
CA TYR A 887 41.06 24.77 -72.15
C TYR A 887 41.05 26.24 -72.55
N ILE A 888 42.22 26.85 -72.70
CA ILE A 888 42.39 28.23 -73.14
C ILE A 888 43.49 28.34 -74.18
N ARG A 889 43.37 29.31 -75.08
CA ARG A 889 44.36 29.58 -76.12
C ARG A 889 45.40 30.57 -75.61
N ILE A 890 46.66 30.38 -75.94
CA ILE A 890 47.74 31.34 -75.69
C ILE A 890 48.20 31.88 -77.03
N ALA A 891 48.22 33.20 -77.20
CA ALA A 891 48.65 33.86 -78.44
C ALA A 891 49.47 35.13 -78.13
N LEU A 892 50.78 34.96 -77.97
CA LEU A 892 51.72 35.99 -77.49
C LEU A 892 52.64 36.56 -78.59
N GLY A 893 52.52 36.07 -79.83
CA GLY A 893 53.30 36.55 -80.97
C GLY A 893 52.91 37.96 -81.46
N PRO A 894 53.83 38.73 -82.06
CA PRO A 894 53.50 40.00 -82.73
C PRO A 894 52.62 39.77 -83.96
N VAL A 895 51.81 40.77 -84.33
CA VAL A 895 50.88 40.70 -85.48
C VAL A 895 51.66 40.42 -86.77
N GLY A 896 51.49 39.22 -87.34
CA GLY A 896 52.05 38.83 -88.65
C GLY A 896 53.20 37.83 -88.63
N ASP A 897 53.75 37.45 -87.47
CA ASP A 897 54.85 36.48 -87.36
C ASP A 897 54.41 35.21 -86.62
N LEU A 898 54.45 34.07 -87.32
CA LEU A 898 53.67 32.88 -86.93
C LEU A 898 54.35 31.93 -85.94
N PHE A 899 55.64 32.06 -85.60
CA PHE A 899 56.35 30.98 -84.88
C PHE A 899 57.44 31.38 -83.87
N VAL A 900 57.64 32.67 -83.54
CA VAL A 900 58.70 33.05 -82.59
C VAL A 900 58.22 34.08 -81.55
N CYS A 901 58.10 33.64 -80.31
CA CYS A 901 57.96 34.55 -79.16
C CYS A 901 59.36 35.02 -78.72
N PRO A 902 59.65 36.33 -78.71
CA PRO A 902 60.97 36.84 -78.34
C PRO A 902 61.29 36.51 -76.86
N ILE A 903 62.55 36.20 -76.59
CA ILE A 903 63.08 36.06 -75.22
C ILE A 903 63.05 37.45 -74.60
N ASN A 904 62.26 37.66 -73.54
CA ASN A 904 62.19 38.95 -72.87
C ASN A 904 63.38 39.07 -71.90
N PRO A 905 64.41 39.93 -72.13
CA PRO A 905 65.63 39.94 -71.32
C PRO A 905 65.53 40.83 -70.06
N THR A 906 64.39 41.47 -69.81
CA THR A 906 64.27 42.50 -68.77
C THR A 906 62.95 42.36 -68.01
N ILE A 907 62.97 41.60 -66.91
CA ILE A 907 62.24 41.83 -65.64
C ILE A 907 62.92 40.92 -64.59
N PRO A 908 63.52 41.46 -63.51
CA PRO A 908 63.90 40.66 -62.35
C PRO A 908 62.65 40.13 -61.65
N ALA A 909 62.71 38.89 -61.16
CA ALA A 909 61.74 38.36 -60.21
C ALA A 909 61.56 39.34 -59.03
N ASP A 910 60.31 39.55 -58.61
CA ASP A 910 59.89 40.34 -57.42
C ASP A 910 59.37 41.77 -57.67
N SER A 911 58.24 41.93 -58.37
CA SER A 911 57.52 43.23 -58.42
C SER A 911 55.99 43.16 -58.31
N ARG A 912 55.44 42.16 -57.62
CA ARG A 912 54.07 42.22 -57.07
C ARG A 912 54.02 41.83 -55.59
N SER A 913 54.84 42.47 -54.74
CA SER A 913 54.54 42.63 -53.32
C SER A 913 53.92 44.02 -53.09
N ARG A 914 52.59 44.10 -53.18
CA ARG A 914 51.85 45.24 -52.59
C ARG A 914 51.34 44.84 -51.22
N THR A 915 52.17 45.10 -50.22
CA THR A 915 51.76 45.23 -48.83
C THR A 915 50.78 46.41 -48.73
N VAL A 916 49.50 46.12 -48.47
CA VAL A 916 48.54 47.10 -47.98
C VAL A 916 48.61 47.07 -46.47
N VAL A 917 49.08 48.18 -45.88
CA VAL A 917 48.98 48.48 -44.45
C VAL A 917 47.64 49.20 -44.22
N ILE A 918 46.77 48.66 -43.37
CA ILE A 918 45.70 49.41 -42.68
C ILE A 918 45.54 48.84 -41.23
N PRO A 919 44.88 49.55 -40.28
CA PRO A 919 45.38 49.77 -38.92
C PRO A 919 44.73 48.84 -37.88
N ARG A 920 45.27 48.86 -36.65
CA ARG A 920 44.78 48.11 -35.47
C ARG A 920 43.27 48.18 -35.24
N ALA A 921 42.66 47.02 -34.99
CA ALA A 921 41.93 46.67 -33.77
C ALA A 921 42.10 45.16 -33.52
#